data_AF-B1VHE2-F1
#
_entry.id   AF-B1VHE2-F1
#
_cell.length_a   1.000
_cell.length_b   1.000
_cell.length_c   1.000
_cell.angle_alpha   90.00
_cell.angle_beta   90.00
_cell.angle_gamma   90.00
#
_symmetry.space_group_name_H-M   'P 1'
#
loop_
_entity.id
_entity.type
_entity.pdbx_description
1 polymer ?
#
loop_
_entity_poly.entity_id
_entity_poly.type
_entity_poly.pdbx_seq_one_letter_code
_entity_poly.pdbx_strand_id
1 'polypeptide(L)'
;MEPQPGSYLDDRYHLGAKIAKGGMSTVYHAVDTRLDREVAVKIMNPELATDPTFRTRFEREARAVAKLTHPDLVNVFDQGEDGPFVFLVMELVDGGSLRELLRERGPMPPHAALSVMEPVLTALSVAHTTGMIHRDIKPDNVLISANHQVKLADFGLVRAVSTGSGEAARTSATGQVIGTVAYLSPEQVQGHSLGATSDVYSAGVLLYELLTGETPFNGGSPVETALSRLTQDVPAPSEIIDGVPPEIDDLVLRACQRAPEDRFADGSEFLAAVRQTAAELQLPAFRVPVPADSAVQHALAGSSFTDRLAWDDEAMSTRAVTLDPAAGTHEDGHTAETRYSAPGQAHETSETALVDPYGDYSPAEADQGYNQWAQPAQPQEYGAAPGYAEPQHYPAAPAGYPPQQSSGYPAPEHRPTPPPAPTKKLSNRSTVKGLLWTVIITALVIAIALGGWWLTSGRYGQIPSVVGLDREAAVVKVEDAGFVSQVDEQFSDNHPAKEVMGTDPPFGERAPKGSQVSVLVSLGAPTVPIPGETDTAETYSAKLTSRTLVAEIGEEVYSDDAEKGTVAEVSPSPGSEVRTGSTVTIHVSRGPKPVRVPGVEGQKLDRAKKTLESAGLKVGKTIKEFDADAAPDTVLRTTPAKGAEVPSKSEVTIVVNNATEVPDITGLSKSEAIAELRDAGLDPVDDGEVYDEDVSGGDVASQSPEAGTVVDPSRDTQVKFRVSNAESVPFVLGMRAEKAREKLEDAGFEVEISGSEDGLVWSQSPNTGRKAQKGDTVRISTF
;
A
#
# COMPACT_ATOMS: atom_id res chain seq x y z
N MET A 1 -19.28 -17.56 -5.98
CA MET A 1 -19.42 -17.43 -7.45
C MET A 1 -19.51 -15.95 -7.75
N GLU A 2 -18.61 -15.38 -8.53
CA GLU A 2 -18.64 -13.95 -8.91
C GLU A 2 -19.28 -13.80 -10.30
N PRO A 3 -19.98 -12.69 -10.59
CA PRO A 3 -20.47 -12.41 -11.93
C PRO A 3 -19.31 -12.03 -12.86
N GLN A 4 -19.46 -12.34 -14.15
CA GLN A 4 -18.43 -12.11 -15.15
C GLN A 4 -18.64 -10.77 -15.87
N PRO A 5 -17.57 -10.05 -16.24
CA PRO A 5 -17.65 -8.96 -17.20
C PRO A 5 -18.43 -9.39 -18.46
N GLY A 6 -19.34 -8.53 -18.94
CA GLY A 6 -20.29 -8.82 -20.00
C GLY A 6 -21.63 -9.42 -19.55
N SER A 7 -21.80 -9.77 -18.27
CA SER A 7 -23.13 -10.16 -17.74
C SER A 7 -24.00 -8.94 -17.40
N TYR A 8 -25.31 -9.13 -17.40
CA TYR A 8 -26.28 -8.14 -16.94
C TYR A 8 -26.70 -8.44 -15.49
N LEU A 9 -27.06 -7.40 -14.74
CA LEU A 9 -27.85 -7.50 -13.50
C LEU A 9 -29.18 -6.77 -13.66
N ASP A 10 -30.28 -7.31 -13.11
CA ASP A 10 -31.65 -6.78 -13.21
C ASP A 10 -32.10 -6.51 -14.66
N ASP A 11 -31.57 -7.29 -15.62
CA ASP A 11 -31.71 -7.07 -17.08
C ASP A 11 -31.46 -5.60 -17.48
N ARG A 12 -30.54 -4.91 -16.79
CA ARG A 12 -30.35 -3.44 -16.87
C ARG A 12 -28.89 -3.00 -16.81
N TYR A 13 -28.14 -3.50 -15.85
CA TYR A 13 -26.78 -3.04 -15.58
C TYR A 13 -25.79 -3.97 -16.27
N HIS A 14 -25.27 -3.55 -17.42
CA HIS A 14 -24.28 -4.32 -18.17
C HIS A 14 -22.91 -4.17 -17.51
N LEU A 15 -22.42 -5.23 -16.85
CA LEU A 15 -21.18 -5.20 -16.09
C LEU A 15 -19.96 -5.14 -17.02
N GLY A 16 -19.07 -4.19 -16.74
CA GLY A 16 -17.80 -3.98 -17.41
C GLY A 16 -16.62 -4.56 -16.66
N ALA A 17 -15.51 -3.83 -16.70
CA ALA A 17 -14.29 -4.19 -15.98
C ALA A 17 -14.47 -4.14 -14.46
N LYS A 18 -13.68 -4.95 -13.75
CA LYS A 18 -13.65 -5.03 -12.29
C LYS A 18 -12.75 -3.91 -11.76
N ILE A 19 -13.31 -2.94 -11.04
CA ILE A 19 -12.57 -1.80 -10.48
C ILE A 19 -11.80 -2.21 -9.22
N ALA A 20 -12.48 -2.85 -8.26
CA ALA A 20 -11.88 -3.17 -6.96
C ALA A 20 -12.46 -4.45 -6.34
N LYS A 21 -11.67 -5.16 -5.53
CA LYS A 21 -12.10 -6.34 -4.77
C LYS A 21 -11.74 -6.19 -3.29
N GLY A 22 -12.75 -6.02 -2.44
CA GLY A 22 -12.63 -6.17 -0.98
C GLY A 22 -13.18 -7.51 -0.50
N GLY A 23 -12.91 -7.87 0.76
CA GLY A 23 -13.39 -9.15 1.34
C GLY A 23 -14.91 -9.28 1.46
N MET A 24 -15.63 -8.16 1.56
CA MET A 24 -17.10 -8.13 1.69
C MET A 24 -17.83 -7.87 0.36
N SER A 25 -17.14 -7.36 -0.68
CA SER A 25 -17.77 -6.89 -1.92
C SER A 25 -16.76 -6.66 -3.04
N THR A 26 -17.21 -6.80 -4.29
CA THR A 26 -16.49 -6.31 -5.49
C THR A 26 -17.19 -5.06 -6.03
N VAL A 27 -16.42 -4.10 -6.54
CA VAL A 27 -16.93 -2.98 -7.36
C VAL A 27 -16.57 -3.23 -8.83
N TYR A 28 -17.57 -3.09 -9.71
CA TYR A 28 -17.43 -3.14 -11.16
C TYR A 28 -17.77 -1.77 -11.76
N HIS A 29 -17.14 -1.46 -12.89
CA HIS A 29 -17.68 -0.53 -13.87
C HIS A 29 -18.92 -1.15 -14.52
N ALA A 30 -19.93 -0.37 -14.89
CA ALA A 30 -21.09 -0.86 -15.63
C ALA A 30 -21.82 0.28 -16.36
N VAL A 31 -22.68 -0.09 -17.31
CA VAL A 31 -23.61 0.84 -17.97
C VAL A 31 -25.07 0.55 -17.57
N ASP A 32 -25.77 1.57 -17.08
CA ASP A 32 -27.21 1.57 -16.83
C ASP A 32 -27.96 1.72 -18.16
N THR A 33 -28.25 0.60 -18.81
CA THR A 33 -28.78 0.57 -20.20
C THR A 33 -30.18 1.17 -20.38
N ARG A 34 -30.87 1.55 -19.29
CA ARG A 34 -32.14 2.29 -19.35
C ARG A 34 -31.96 3.81 -19.36
N LEU A 35 -30.79 4.31 -18.93
CA LEU A 35 -30.45 5.73 -18.83
C LEU A 35 -29.18 6.11 -19.61
N ASP A 36 -28.57 5.15 -20.30
CA ASP A 36 -27.35 5.22 -21.11
C ASP A 36 -26.22 6.04 -20.45
N ARG A 37 -25.92 5.66 -19.21
CA ARG A 37 -24.92 6.30 -18.35
C ARG A 37 -24.01 5.25 -17.71
N GLU A 38 -22.76 5.62 -17.48
CA GLU A 38 -21.82 4.82 -16.72
C GLU A 38 -22.09 4.95 -15.20
N VAL A 39 -21.92 3.84 -14.48
CA VAL A 39 -22.16 3.72 -13.04
C VAL A 39 -21.13 2.76 -12.43
N ALA A 40 -20.85 2.93 -11.14
CA ALA A 40 -20.17 1.91 -10.36
C ALA A 40 -21.22 0.97 -9.74
N VAL A 41 -21.01 -0.35 -9.83
CA VAL A 41 -21.88 -1.36 -9.24
C VAL A 41 -21.12 -2.16 -8.20
N LYS A 42 -21.51 -2.00 -6.94
CA LYS A 42 -20.92 -2.68 -5.79
C LYS A 42 -21.75 -3.90 -5.43
N ILE A 43 -21.18 -5.08 -5.68
CA ILE A 43 -21.83 -6.39 -5.50
C ILE A 43 -21.29 -7.04 -4.23
N MET A 44 -22.17 -7.41 -3.31
CA MET A 44 -21.81 -8.03 -2.04
C MET A 44 -21.35 -9.48 -2.25
N ASN A 45 -20.46 -9.96 -1.38
CA ASN A 45 -20.01 -11.36 -1.37
C ASN A 45 -21.25 -12.28 -1.20
N PRO A 46 -21.48 -13.26 -2.11
CA PRO A 46 -22.65 -14.15 -2.04
C PRO A 46 -22.85 -14.85 -0.70
N GLU A 47 -21.77 -15.14 0.04
CA GLU A 47 -21.87 -15.77 1.37
C GLU A 47 -22.65 -14.88 2.35
N LEU A 48 -22.35 -13.56 2.37
CA LEU A 48 -23.09 -12.58 3.16
C LEU A 48 -24.52 -12.38 2.63
N ALA A 49 -24.69 -12.38 1.31
CA ALA A 49 -25.98 -12.20 0.64
C ALA A 49 -27.01 -13.32 0.89
N THR A 50 -26.61 -14.44 1.53
CA THR A 50 -27.54 -15.51 1.95
C THR A 50 -28.24 -15.27 3.28
N ASP A 51 -27.75 -14.37 4.15
CA ASP A 51 -28.42 -14.05 5.43
C ASP A 51 -29.57 -13.05 5.23
N PRO A 52 -30.84 -13.42 5.53
CA PRO A 52 -31.97 -12.49 5.46
C PRO A 52 -31.84 -11.30 6.41
N THR A 53 -31.13 -11.46 7.54
CA THR A 53 -30.89 -10.40 8.53
C THR A 53 -29.96 -9.34 7.95
N PHE A 54 -28.88 -9.76 7.30
CA PHE A 54 -27.97 -8.91 6.54
C PHE A 54 -28.71 -8.17 5.42
N ARG A 55 -29.43 -8.87 4.53
CA ARG A 55 -30.18 -8.25 3.41
C ARG A 55 -31.12 -7.14 3.89
N THR A 56 -31.95 -7.44 4.89
CA THR A 56 -32.91 -6.48 5.47
C THR A 56 -32.24 -5.23 6.07
N ARG A 57 -31.03 -5.37 6.62
CA ARG A 57 -30.24 -4.24 7.15
C ARG A 57 -29.56 -3.45 6.03
N PHE A 58 -28.93 -4.15 5.09
CA PHE A 58 -28.28 -3.57 3.92
C PHE A 58 -29.24 -2.70 3.12
N GLU A 59 -30.44 -3.21 2.81
CA GLU A 59 -31.50 -2.43 2.15
C GLU A 59 -31.88 -1.17 2.95
N ARG A 60 -32.06 -1.30 4.26
CA ARG A 60 -32.47 -0.17 5.11
C ARG A 60 -31.40 0.92 5.15
N GLU A 61 -30.13 0.55 5.25
CA GLU A 61 -29.03 1.53 5.29
C GLU A 61 -28.74 2.10 3.90
N ALA A 62 -28.80 1.30 2.82
CA ALA A 62 -28.68 1.77 1.43
C ALA A 62 -29.78 2.78 1.06
N ARG A 63 -31.06 2.49 1.39
CA ARG A 63 -32.19 3.42 1.24
C ARG A 63 -32.11 4.67 2.12
N ALA A 64 -31.19 4.71 3.09
CA ALA A 64 -30.89 5.91 3.86
C ALA A 64 -29.77 6.72 3.19
N VAL A 65 -28.70 6.06 2.70
CA VAL A 65 -27.59 6.73 1.98
C VAL A 65 -28.11 7.36 0.68
N ALA A 66 -29.00 6.68 -0.05
CA ALA A 66 -29.63 7.19 -1.28
C ALA A 66 -30.56 8.42 -1.10
N LYS A 67 -30.70 8.94 0.13
CA LYS A 67 -31.36 10.24 0.41
C LYS A 67 -30.38 11.38 0.63
N LEU A 68 -29.09 11.08 0.76
CA LEU A 68 -28.04 12.07 0.83
C LEU A 68 -27.64 12.45 -0.61
N THR A 69 -27.50 13.75 -0.85
CA THR A 69 -27.06 14.29 -2.13
C THR A 69 -26.23 15.53 -1.83
N HIS A 70 -24.93 15.43 -2.09
CA HIS A 70 -23.98 16.53 -1.94
C HIS A 70 -22.91 16.39 -3.04
N PRO A 71 -22.32 17.48 -3.55
CA PRO A 71 -21.21 17.37 -4.51
C PRO A 71 -20.07 16.49 -4.01
N ASP A 72 -19.73 16.60 -2.71
CA ASP A 72 -18.63 15.87 -2.07
C ASP A 72 -19.03 14.48 -1.52
N LEU A 73 -20.22 13.99 -1.87
CA LEU A 73 -20.66 12.62 -1.61
C LEU A 73 -20.75 11.85 -2.93
N VAL A 74 -20.36 10.58 -2.93
CA VAL A 74 -20.65 9.65 -4.03
C VAL A 74 -22.14 9.30 -3.98
N ASN A 75 -22.88 9.70 -5.01
CA ASN A 75 -24.33 9.55 -5.01
C ASN A 75 -24.75 8.08 -5.25
N VAL A 76 -25.64 7.56 -4.41
CA VAL A 76 -26.27 6.24 -4.62
C VAL A 76 -27.52 6.42 -5.47
N PHE A 77 -27.59 5.71 -6.60
CA PHE A 77 -28.67 5.83 -7.57
C PHE A 77 -29.74 4.74 -7.43
N ASP A 78 -29.35 3.52 -7.06
CA ASP A 78 -30.26 2.37 -7.03
C ASP A 78 -29.73 1.23 -6.14
N GLN A 79 -30.58 0.28 -5.78
CA GLN A 79 -30.22 -0.94 -5.05
C GLN A 79 -31.09 -2.11 -5.49
N GLY A 80 -30.49 -3.29 -5.69
CA GLY A 80 -31.19 -4.44 -6.23
C GLY A 80 -30.67 -5.79 -5.73
N GLU A 81 -31.45 -6.82 -6.05
CA GLU A 81 -31.12 -8.22 -5.80
C GLU A 81 -31.38 -9.01 -7.08
N ASP A 82 -30.37 -9.72 -7.57
CA ASP A 82 -30.46 -10.58 -8.76
C ASP A 82 -29.88 -11.96 -8.45
N GLY A 83 -30.76 -12.96 -8.35
CA GLY A 83 -30.41 -14.33 -7.95
C GLY A 83 -29.65 -14.36 -6.61
N PRO A 84 -28.35 -14.75 -6.60
CA PRO A 84 -27.52 -14.76 -5.40
C PRO A 84 -26.83 -13.41 -5.09
N PHE A 85 -26.98 -12.40 -5.95
CA PHE A 85 -26.25 -11.13 -5.88
C PHE A 85 -27.11 -10.02 -5.27
N VAL A 86 -26.64 -9.45 -4.16
CA VAL A 86 -27.17 -8.19 -3.62
C VAL A 86 -26.22 -7.07 -4.04
N PHE A 87 -26.74 -6.00 -4.63
CA PHE A 87 -25.91 -4.95 -5.22
C PHE A 87 -26.43 -3.52 -4.96
N LEU A 88 -25.49 -2.57 -4.97
CA LEU A 88 -25.69 -1.14 -4.87
C LEU A 88 -25.17 -0.48 -6.15
N VAL A 89 -25.93 0.47 -6.71
CA VAL A 89 -25.55 1.23 -7.90
C VAL A 89 -25.30 2.66 -7.51
N MET A 90 -24.13 3.18 -7.85
CA MET A 90 -23.64 4.48 -7.41
C MET A 90 -22.91 5.22 -8.54
N GLU A 91 -22.67 6.50 -8.31
CA GLU A 91 -21.88 7.38 -9.16
C GLU A 91 -20.48 6.77 -9.40
N LEU A 92 -20.08 6.70 -10.67
CA LEU A 92 -18.73 6.35 -11.06
C LEU A 92 -17.82 7.56 -10.82
N VAL A 93 -16.81 7.40 -9.97
CA VAL A 93 -15.74 8.38 -9.79
C VAL A 93 -14.53 7.91 -10.58
N ASP A 94 -14.12 8.69 -11.57
CA ASP A 94 -13.26 8.33 -12.70
C ASP A 94 -11.75 8.53 -12.46
N GLY A 95 -11.38 9.39 -11.51
CA GLY A 95 -9.97 9.72 -11.23
C GLY A 95 -9.23 8.65 -10.43
N GLY A 96 -9.74 8.28 -9.26
CA GLY A 96 -9.16 7.23 -8.39
C GLY A 96 -9.45 7.47 -6.90
N SER A 97 -8.63 6.89 -6.02
CA SER A 97 -8.74 7.00 -4.56
C SER A 97 -7.59 7.82 -3.93
N LEU A 98 -7.85 8.37 -2.74
CA LEU A 98 -6.85 9.04 -1.92
C LEU A 98 -5.76 8.06 -1.44
N ARG A 99 -6.07 6.76 -1.31
CA ARG A 99 -5.08 5.71 -1.05
C ARG A 99 -4.04 5.60 -2.17
N GLU A 100 -4.48 5.62 -3.42
CA GLU A 100 -3.57 5.58 -4.58
C GLU A 100 -2.74 6.85 -4.64
N LEU A 101 -3.35 8.02 -4.43
CA LEU A 101 -2.63 9.29 -4.41
C LEU A 101 -1.56 9.37 -3.31
N LEU A 102 -1.86 8.91 -2.09
CA LEU A 102 -0.88 8.83 -0.99
C LEU A 102 0.26 7.87 -1.33
N ARG A 103 0.01 6.77 -2.05
CA ARG A 103 1.05 5.85 -2.52
C ARG A 103 1.95 6.47 -3.59
N GLU A 104 1.36 7.26 -4.50
CA GLU A 104 2.10 7.95 -5.57
C GLU A 104 2.97 9.12 -5.06
N ARG A 105 2.50 9.86 -4.05
CA ARG A 105 3.08 11.16 -3.67
C ARG A 105 3.61 11.25 -2.24
N GLY A 106 3.30 10.27 -1.38
CA GLY A 106 3.67 10.31 0.03
C GLY A 106 2.88 11.36 0.83
N PRO A 107 3.42 11.85 1.97
CA PRO A 107 2.76 12.83 2.82
C PRO A 107 2.43 14.14 2.09
N MET A 108 1.33 14.76 2.50
CA MET A 108 0.83 16.02 1.95
C MET A 108 1.19 17.21 2.85
N PRO A 109 1.64 18.35 2.29
CA PRO A 109 1.84 19.55 3.09
C PRO A 109 0.50 20.04 3.70
N PRO A 110 0.54 20.77 4.84
CA PRO A 110 -0.65 21.22 5.57
C PRO A 110 -1.82 21.75 4.75
N HIS A 111 -1.55 22.62 3.76
CA HIS A 111 -2.58 23.20 2.90
C HIS A 111 -3.26 22.18 1.97
N ALA A 112 -2.53 21.16 1.53
CA ALA A 112 -3.07 20.07 0.71
C ALA A 112 -3.88 19.09 1.57
N ALA A 113 -3.38 18.73 2.76
CA ALA A 113 -4.09 17.88 3.70
C ALA A 113 -5.45 18.48 4.12
N LEU A 114 -5.50 19.77 4.51
CA LEU A 114 -6.76 20.41 4.85
C LEU A 114 -7.70 20.59 3.65
N SER A 115 -7.17 20.78 2.43
CA SER A 115 -7.97 20.83 1.19
C SER A 115 -8.59 19.47 0.82
N VAL A 116 -8.05 18.36 1.32
CA VAL A 116 -8.69 17.02 1.24
C VAL A 116 -9.72 16.84 2.36
N MET A 117 -9.42 17.32 3.58
CA MET A 117 -10.31 17.16 4.74
C MET A 117 -11.58 18.01 4.65
N GLU A 118 -11.56 19.21 4.07
CA GLU A 118 -12.76 20.05 3.97
C GLU A 118 -13.93 19.36 3.23
N PRO A 119 -13.76 18.78 2.03
CA PRO A 119 -14.81 17.98 1.39
C PRO A 119 -15.26 16.76 2.20
N VAL A 120 -14.30 16.02 2.81
CA VAL A 120 -14.60 14.83 3.64
C VAL A 120 -15.44 15.18 4.87
N LEU A 121 -15.09 16.26 5.58
CA LEU A 121 -15.82 16.73 6.75
C LEU A 121 -17.15 17.39 6.36
N THR A 122 -17.25 18.01 5.18
CA THR A 122 -18.53 18.50 4.63
C THR A 122 -19.47 17.32 4.32
N ALA A 123 -18.96 16.25 3.73
CA ALA A 123 -19.72 15.02 3.50
C ALA A 123 -20.19 14.34 4.81
N LEU A 124 -19.32 14.28 5.82
CA LEU A 124 -19.68 13.81 7.16
C LEU A 124 -20.73 14.71 7.84
N SER A 125 -20.61 16.04 7.74
CA SER A 125 -21.61 16.98 8.24
C SER A 125 -23.00 16.75 7.63
N VAL A 126 -23.09 16.46 6.33
CA VAL A 126 -24.35 16.12 5.64
C VAL A 126 -24.93 14.80 6.16
N ALA A 127 -24.10 13.78 6.42
CA ALA A 127 -24.56 12.54 7.03
C ALA A 127 -25.04 12.74 8.48
N HIS A 128 -24.23 13.38 9.32
CA HIS A 128 -24.45 13.50 10.76
C HIS A 128 -25.72 14.31 11.08
N THR A 129 -26.00 15.38 10.32
CA THR A 129 -27.24 16.17 10.45
C THR A 129 -28.52 15.37 10.16
N THR A 130 -28.43 14.24 9.44
CA THR A 130 -29.55 13.30 9.23
C THR A 130 -29.58 12.13 10.23
N GLY A 131 -28.64 12.09 11.19
CA GLY A 131 -28.46 10.98 12.13
C GLY A 131 -27.75 9.76 11.53
N MET A 132 -27.07 9.91 10.39
CA MET A 132 -26.25 8.87 9.77
C MET A 132 -24.79 8.94 10.27
N ILE A 133 -24.15 7.78 10.36
CA ILE A 133 -22.75 7.59 10.78
C ILE A 133 -22.08 6.73 9.70
N HIS A 134 -20.87 7.09 9.28
CA HIS A 134 -20.11 6.45 8.21
C HIS A 134 -19.44 5.14 8.65
N ARG A 135 -18.85 5.09 9.85
CA ARG A 135 -18.23 3.90 10.50
C ARG A 135 -16.98 3.33 9.81
N ASP A 136 -16.53 3.87 8.68
CA ASP A 136 -15.42 3.33 7.89
C ASP A 136 -14.62 4.42 7.14
N ILE A 137 -14.32 5.54 7.79
CA ILE A 137 -13.46 6.60 7.22
C ILE A 137 -12.01 6.12 7.11
N LYS A 138 -11.45 6.20 5.89
CA LYS A 138 -10.07 5.82 5.52
C LYS A 138 -9.77 6.34 4.09
N PRO A 139 -8.49 6.46 3.66
CA PRO A 139 -8.14 6.94 2.31
C PRO A 139 -8.77 6.14 1.16
N ASP A 140 -8.95 4.83 1.34
CA ASP A 140 -9.53 3.94 0.32
C ASP A 140 -11.01 4.23 0.04
N ASN A 141 -11.71 4.89 0.97
CA ASN A 141 -13.11 5.30 0.84
C ASN A 141 -13.26 6.80 0.46
N VAL A 142 -12.16 7.52 0.25
CA VAL A 142 -12.15 8.91 -0.24
C VAL A 142 -11.68 8.89 -1.69
N LEU A 143 -12.57 9.27 -2.61
CA LEU A 143 -12.34 9.22 -4.04
C LEU A 143 -12.07 10.61 -4.62
N ILE A 144 -11.42 10.67 -5.77
CA ILE A 144 -11.04 11.89 -6.49
C ILE A 144 -11.50 11.71 -7.94
N SER A 145 -12.30 12.64 -8.45
CA SER A 145 -12.75 12.64 -9.86
C SER A 145 -11.78 13.39 -10.77
N ALA A 146 -11.82 13.15 -12.08
CA ALA A 146 -10.92 13.76 -13.07
C ALA A 146 -11.02 15.30 -13.11
N ASN A 147 -12.12 15.88 -12.63
CA ASN A 147 -12.28 17.33 -12.46
C ASN A 147 -11.56 17.91 -11.22
N HIS A 148 -10.89 17.06 -10.43
CA HIS A 148 -10.22 17.31 -9.14
C HIS A 148 -11.13 17.51 -7.91
N GLN A 149 -12.39 17.06 -7.95
CA GLN A 149 -13.25 17.05 -6.76
C GLN A 149 -13.00 15.80 -5.91
N VAL A 150 -12.84 16.01 -4.60
CA VAL A 150 -12.80 14.96 -3.57
C VAL A 150 -14.23 14.58 -3.18
N LYS A 151 -14.52 13.27 -3.09
CA LYS A 151 -15.83 12.73 -2.72
C LYS A 151 -15.70 11.60 -1.71
N LEU A 152 -16.53 11.62 -0.67
CA LEU A 152 -16.62 10.52 0.29
C LEU A 152 -17.54 9.42 -0.24
N ALA A 153 -17.04 8.19 -0.24
CA ALA A 153 -17.73 6.98 -0.69
C ALA A 153 -17.93 5.99 0.47
N ASP A 154 -18.64 4.89 0.20
CA ASP A 154 -18.58 3.66 1.01
C ASP A 154 -18.88 3.82 2.52
N PHE A 155 -20.06 4.38 2.82
CA PHE A 155 -20.67 4.25 4.15
C PHE A 155 -20.69 2.78 4.59
N GLY A 156 -20.42 2.54 5.87
CA GLY A 156 -20.19 1.22 6.48
C GLY A 156 -21.45 0.37 6.69
N LEU A 157 -22.17 0.06 5.61
CA LEU A 157 -23.43 -0.69 5.51
C LEU A 157 -23.41 -2.12 6.12
N VAL A 158 -22.28 -2.57 6.69
CA VAL A 158 -22.01 -3.98 7.03
C VAL A 158 -21.40 -4.18 8.43
N ARG A 159 -20.67 -3.20 9.00
CA ARG A 159 -19.90 -3.41 10.25
C ARG A 159 -20.78 -3.72 11.49
N ALA A 160 -22.08 -3.43 11.42
CA ALA A 160 -23.08 -3.71 12.47
C ALA A 160 -23.47 -5.20 12.64
N VAL A 161 -22.81 -6.13 11.95
CA VAL A 161 -22.99 -7.58 12.16
C VAL A 161 -22.11 -8.09 13.32
N SER A 162 -20.93 -7.50 13.54
CA SER A 162 -19.93 -8.00 14.50
C SER A 162 -20.11 -7.50 15.95
N THR A 163 -21.09 -6.64 16.22
CA THR A 163 -21.33 -6.03 17.54
C THR A 163 -22.31 -6.82 18.43
N GLY A 164 -22.71 -8.04 18.02
CA GLY A 164 -23.60 -8.91 18.80
C GLY A 164 -22.89 -9.80 19.84
N SER A 165 -21.56 -9.96 19.72
CA SER A 165 -20.70 -10.73 20.61
C SER A 165 -19.26 -10.19 20.52
N GLY A 166 -18.39 -10.56 21.47
CA GLY A 166 -16.98 -10.16 21.50
C GLY A 166 -16.09 -10.82 20.43
N GLU A 167 -16.62 -10.99 19.22
CA GLU A 167 -16.02 -11.78 18.14
C GLU A 167 -15.60 -10.93 16.93
N ALA A 168 -15.89 -9.62 16.90
CA ALA A 168 -15.30 -8.67 15.95
C ALA A 168 -13.77 -8.76 15.89
N ALA A 169 -13.12 -8.92 17.06
CA ALA A 169 -11.67 -9.11 17.17
C ALA A 169 -11.19 -10.52 16.78
N ARG A 170 -12.09 -11.52 16.67
CA ARG A 170 -11.77 -12.92 16.36
C ARG A 170 -12.02 -13.27 14.88
N THR A 171 -12.98 -12.63 14.23
CA THR A 171 -13.25 -12.83 12.79
C THR A 171 -12.14 -12.29 11.88
N SER A 172 -11.18 -11.52 12.40
CA SER A 172 -9.98 -11.08 11.68
C SER A 172 -8.94 -12.19 11.43
N ALA A 173 -9.22 -13.43 11.84
CA ALA A 173 -8.32 -14.59 11.68
C ALA A 173 -8.03 -15.01 10.21
N THR A 174 -8.70 -14.40 9.22
CA THR A 174 -8.54 -14.73 7.79
C THR A 174 -7.59 -13.78 7.02
N GLY A 175 -6.69 -13.07 7.71
CA GLY A 175 -5.49 -12.46 7.14
C GLY A 175 -5.66 -11.24 6.20
N GLN A 176 -6.88 -10.94 5.73
CA GLN A 176 -7.15 -9.83 4.80
C GLN A 176 -7.52 -8.49 5.47
N VAL A 177 -7.59 -8.42 6.80
CA VAL A 177 -8.07 -7.23 7.54
C VAL A 177 -6.91 -6.37 8.06
N ILE A 178 -5.92 -6.09 7.20
CA ILE A 178 -4.72 -5.33 7.60
C ILE A 178 -4.97 -3.82 7.59
N GLY A 179 -5.56 -3.26 6.52
CA GLY A 179 -5.79 -1.81 6.40
C GLY A 179 -6.96 -1.27 7.23
N THR A 180 -8.09 -1.99 7.30
CA THR A 180 -9.36 -1.49 7.90
C THR A 180 -9.35 -1.35 9.43
N VAL A 181 -8.24 -1.73 10.07
CA VAL A 181 -8.05 -1.63 11.53
C VAL A 181 -7.37 -0.31 11.91
N ALA A 182 -6.59 0.30 11.02
CA ALA A 182 -5.77 1.46 11.33
C ALA A 182 -6.57 2.74 11.67
N TYR A 183 -7.85 2.80 11.28
CA TYR A 183 -8.74 3.96 11.47
C TYR A 183 -9.86 3.73 12.50
N LEU A 184 -9.91 2.55 13.13
CA LEU A 184 -10.95 2.24 14.12
C LEU A 184 -10.92 3.22 15.29
N SER A 185 -12.07 3.66 15.78
CA SER A 185 -12.14 4.42 17.03
C SER A 185 -12.10 3.50 18.28
N PRO A 186 -11.70 4.00 19.47
CA PRO A 186 -11.63 3.21 20.70
C PRO A 186 -12.94 2.47 21.01
N GLU A 187 -14.08 3.15 20.86
CA GLU A 187 -15.41 2.59 21.09
C GLU A 187 -15.80 1.52 20.04
N GLN A 188 -15.29 1.57 18.81
CA GLN A 188 -15.44 0.48 17.84
C GLN A 188 -14.64 -0.77 18.24
N VAL A 189 -13.43 -0.60 18.79
CA VAL A 189 -12.60 -1.72 19.28
C VAL A 189 -13.22 -2.35 20.53
N GLN A 190 -13.85 -1.55 21.40
CA GLN A 190 -14.57 -2.02 22.58
C GLN A 190 -15.96 -2.63 22.27
N GLY A 191 -16.52 -2.40 21.08
CA GLY A 191 -17.86 -2.85 20.71
C GLY A 191 -18.99 -2.04 21.36
N HIS A 192 -18.71 -0.79 21.77
CA HIS A 192 -19.69 0.13 22.33
C HIS A 192 -20.58 0.77 21.24
N SER A 193 -21.59 1.53 21.65
CA SER A 193 -22.47 2.27 20.73
C SER A 193 -21.71 3.37 19.98
N LEU A 194 -21.74 3.34 18.65
CA LEU A 194 -21.04 4.30 17.80
C LEU A 194 -21.84 5.60 17.64
N GLY A 195 -21.13 6.71 17.46
CA GLY A 195 -21.70 8.05 17.27
C GLY A 195 -21.00 8.83 16.15
N ALA A 196 -21.44 10.07 15.92
CA ALA A 196 -20.77 11.02 15.03
C ALA A 196 -19.28 11.24 15.43
N THR A 197 -19.01 11.23 16.73
CA THR A 197 -17.68 11.28 17.35
C THR A 197 -16.76 10.11 16.96
N SER A 198 -17.32 8.98 16.51
CA SER A 198 -16.53 7.84 15.99
C SER A 198 -15.94 8.16 14.62
N ASP A 199 -16.72 8.78 13.74
CA ASP A 199 -16.23 9.22 12.43
C ASP A 199 -15.24 10.39 12.57
N VAL A 200 -15.45 11.29 13.54
CA VAL A 200 -14.50 12.36 13.88
C VAL A 200 -13.13 11.78 14.26
N TYR A 201 -13.08 10.72 15.08
CA TYR A 201 -11.82 10.06 15.43
C TYR A 201 -11.13 9.46 14.19
N SER A 202 -11.87 8.72 13.36
CA SER A 202 -11.34 8.13 12.12
C SER A 202 -10.89 9.20 11.12
N ALA A 203 -11.56 10.36 11.08
CA ALA A 203 -11.17 11.52 10.29
C ALA A 203 -9.91 12.24 10.85
N GLY A 204 -9.73 12.27 12.17
CA GLY A 204 -8.50 12.74 12.80
C GLY A 204 -7.30 11.86 12.47
N VAL A 205 -7.49 10.53 12.47
CA VAL A 205 -6.46 9.56 12.05
C VAL A 205 -6.15 9.70 10.54
N LEU A 206 -7.16 9.97 9.71
CA LEU A 206 -6.96 10.30 8.29
C LEU A 206 -6.14 11.59 8.10
N LEU A 207 -6.40 12.64 8.87
CA LEU A 207 -5.61 13.88 8.83
C LEU A 207 -4.16 13.66 9.29
N TYR A 208 -3.94 12.85 10.34
CA TYR A 208 -2.59 12.44 10.75
C TYR A 208 -1.83 11.78 9.60
N GLU A 209 -2.41 10.74 8.98
CA GLU A 209 -1.77 10.01 7.87
C GLU A 209 -1.55 10.90 6.63
N LEU A 210 -2.47 11.83 6.36
CA LEU A 210 -2.30 12.81 5.28
C LEU A 210 -1.09 13.72 5.51
N LEU A 211 -0.72 14.02 6.76
CA LEU A 211 0.41 14.88 7.09
C LEU A 211 1.74 14.10 7.21
N THR A 212 1.73 12.94 7.86
CA THR A 212 2.93 12.15 8.19
C THR A 212 3.29 11.10 7.13
N GLY A 213 2.30 10.62 6.37
CA GLY A 213 2.43 9.50 5.43
C GLY A 213 2.27 8.11 6.08
N GLU A 214 2.04 8.04 7.40
CA GLU A 214 1.82 6.79 8.13
C GLU A 214 0.67 6.88 9.14
N THR A 215 0.15 5.74 9.58
CA THR A 215 -0.90 5.69 10.61
C THR A 215 -0.31 5.73 12.03
N PRO A 216 -0.97 6.35 13.03
CA PRO A 216 -0.37 6.64 14.34
C PRO A 216 -0.10 5.41 15.23
N PHE A 217 -0.53 4.21 14.83
CA PHE A 217 -0.35 2.99 15.61
C PHE A 217 0.09 1.84 14.69
N ASN A 218 1.38 1.54 14.70
CA ASN A 218 2.01 0.52 13.88
C ASN A 218 2.47 -0.67 14.74
N GLY A 219 1.53 -1.56 15.11
CA GLY A 219 1.80 -2.78 15.87
C GLY A 219 2.26 -3.97 14.99
N GLY A 220 2.86 -4.98 15.61
CA GLY A 220 3.31 -6.21 14.94
C GLY A 220 2.18 -7.15 14.52
N SER A 221 0.94 -6.87 14.92
CA SER A 221 -0.27 -7.53 14.41
C SER A 221 -1.46 -6.57 14.33
N PRO A 222 -2.46 -6.81 13.44
CA PRO A 222 -3.64 -5.96 13.38
C PRO A 222 -4.41 -5.89 14.72
N VAL A 223 -4.45 -6.97 15.50
CA VAL A 223 -5.14 -6.98 16.81
C VAL A 223 -4.41 -6.11 17.83
N GLU A 224 -3.07 -6.12 17.83
CA GLU A 224 -2.25 -5.22 18.64
C GLU A 224 -2.46 -3.76 18.22
N THR A 225 -2.38 -3.47 16.92
CA THR A 225 -2.70 -2.15 16.36
C THR A 225 -4.09 -1.68 16.81
N ALA A 226 -5.12 -2.53 16.81
CA ALA A 226 -6.46 -2.18 17.29
C ALA A 226 -6.44 -1.77 18.77
N LEU A 227 -5.80 -2.58 19.62
CA LEU A 227 -5.78 -2.42 21.08
C LEU A 227 -4.96 -1.22 21.56
N SER A 228 -3.93 -0.78 20.81
CA SER A 228 -3.17 0.43 21.13
C SER A 228 -4.05 1.66 21.39
N ARG A 229 -5.16 1.83 20.66
CA ARG A 229 -6.08 2.98 20.81
C ARG A 229 -6.82 3.03 22.16
N LEU A 230 -6.72 1.96 22.96
CA LEU A 230 -7.32 1.90 24.30
C LEU A 230 -6.33 2.33 25.40
N THR A 231 -5.04 2.43 25.11
CA THR A 231 -3.96 2.64 26.11
C THR A 231 -2.92 3.67 25.70
N GLN A 232 -2.83 4.01 24.42
CA GLN A 232 -1.95 5.02 23.83
C GLN A 232 -2.81 6.16 23.26
N ASP A 233 -2.23 7.35 23.15
CA ASP A 233 -2.84 8.51 22.48
C ASP A 233 -2.22 8.65 21.08
N VAL A 234 -2.91 9.35 20.19
CA VAL A 234 -2.32 9.74 18.88
C VAL A 234 -1.31 10.86 19.15
N PRO A 235 -0.04 10.74 18.70
CA PRO A 235 0.94 11.80 18.88
C PRO A 235 0.65 13.00 17.95
N ALA A 236 1.26 14.14 18.24
CA ALA A 236 1.19 15.30 17.34
C ALA A 236 1.92 14.98 16.01
N PRO A 237 1.32 15.25 14.84
CA PRO A 237 2.01 15.11 13.54
C PRO A 237 3.39 15.81 13.49
N SER A 238 3.57 16.95 14.15
CA SER A 238 4.87 17.64 14.25
C SER A 238 5.97 16.90 15.03
N GLU A 239 5.62 15.86 15.83
CA GLU A 239 6.62 14.95 16.42
C GLU A 239 7.22 13.97 15.41
N ILE A 240 6.58 13.80 14.25
CA ILE A 240 6.94 12.85 13.19
C ILE A 240 7.58 13.55 11.98
N ILE A 241 7.04 14.72 11.59
CA ILE A 241 7.48 15.43 10.39
C ILE A 241 7.54 16.96 10.62
N ASP A 242 8.69 17.54 10.26
CA ASP A 242 8.91 18.99 10.32
C ASP A 242 7.92 19.76 9.42
N GLY A 243 7.46 20.91 9.91
CA GLY A 243 6.67 21.86 9.11
C GLY A 243 5.15 21.75 9.25
N VAL A 244 4.63 20.89 10.13
CA VAL A 244 3.24 20.99 10.60
C VAL A 244 3.11 22.12 11.63
N PRO A 245 2.18 23.07 11.48
CA PRO A 245 1.88 24.09 12.50
C PRO A 245 1.16 23.50 13.73
N PRO A 246 1.43 23.99 14.96
CA PRO A 246 0.75 23.52 16.17
C PRO A 246 -0.77 23.60 16.12
N GLU A 247 -1.32 24.57 15.41
CA GLU A 247 -2.76 24.77 15.22
C GLU A 247 -3.41 23.60 14.43
N ILE A 248 -2.62 22.80 13.71
CA ILE A 248 -3.04 21.58 13.02
C ILE A 248 -2.76 20.32 13.84
N ASP A 249 -1.71 20.34 14.68
CA ASP A 249 -1.55 19.30 15.70
C ASP A 249 -2.76 19.30 16.65
N ASP A 250 -3.22 20.47 17.11
CA ASP A 250 -4.43 20.62 17.95
C ASP A 250 -5.70 20.05 17.29
N LEU A 251 -5.85 20.18 15.97
CA LEU A 251 -6.96 19.57 15.23
C LEU A 251 -6.93 18.03 15.31
N VAL A 252 -5.74 17.44 15.12
CA VAL A 252 -5.55 15.98 15.19
C VAL A 252 -5.70 15.48 16.62
N LEU A 253 -5.02 16.12 17.58
CA LEU A 253 -5.05 15.77 19.01
C LEU A 253 -6.45 15.87 19.60
N ARG A 254 -7.25 16.87 19.20
CA ARG A 254 -8.66 16.97 19.63
C ARG A 254 -9.55 15.94 18.95
N ALA A 255 -9.43 15.73 17.64
CA ALA A 255 -10.22 14.71 16.93
C ALA A 255 -9.94 13.30 17.46
N CYS A 256 -8.69 13.00 17.83
CA CYS A 256 -8.22 11.69 18.26
C CYS A 256 -8.24 11.47 19.79
N GLN A 257 -8.95 12.28 20.58
CA GLN A 257 -9.13 12.01 22.01
C GLN A 257 -9.76 10.63 22.27
N ARG A 258 -9.28 9.90 23.28
CA ARG A 258 -9.83 8.57 23.60
C ARG A 258 -11.30 8.63 24.01
N ALA A 259 -11.67 9.57 24.89
CA ALA A 259 -13.05 9.81 25.29
C ALA A 259 -13.84 10.48 24.14
N PRO A 260 -14.97 9.92 23.67
CA PRO A 260 -15.78 10.53 22.62
C PRO A 260 -16.29 11.95 22.93
N GLU A 261 -16.50 12.27 24.20
CA GLU A 261 -17.00 13.56 24.69
C GLU A 261 -15.97 14.71 24.63
N ASP A 262 -14.67 14.41 24.59
CA ASP A 262 -13.59 15.41 24.51
C ASP A 262 -13.21 15.78 23.05
N ARG A 263 -13.81 15.09 22.06
CA ARG A 263 -13.58 15.30 20.63
C ARG A 263 -14.34 16.54 20.10
N PHE A 264 -14.34 16.73 18.79
CA PHE A 264 -15.41 17.48 18.12
C PHE A 264 -16.70 16.65 18.14
N ALA A 265 -17.85 17.27 18.40
CA ALA A 265 -19.12 16.57 18.58
C ALA A 265 -19.60 15.86 17.29
N ASP A 266 -19.34 16.47 16.13
CA ASP A 266 -19.65 15.93 14.82
C ASP A 266 -18.73 16.53 13.73
N GLY A 267 -18.90 16.09 12.48
CA GLY A 267 -18.14 16.59 11.33
C GLY A 267 -18.40 18.05 10.99
N SER A 268 -19.49 18.67 11.46
CA SER A 268 -19.77 20.10 11.25
C SER A 268 -18.91 20.97 12.17
N GLU A 269 -18.71 20.57 13.44
CA GLU A 269 -17.80 21.26 14.35
C GLU A 269 -16.34 21.10 13.90
N PHE A 270 -15.95 19.87 13.50
CA PHE A 270 -14.59 19.62 12.99
C PHE A 270 -14.31 20.38 11.68
N LEU A 271 -15.29 20.45 10.77
CA LEU A 271 -15.22 21.27 9.55
C LEU A 271 -15.06 22.77 9.85
N ALA A 272 -15.78 23.29 10.85
CA ALA A 272 -15.65 24.67 11.27
C ALA A 272 -14.24 24.96 11.81
N ALA A 273 -13.68 24.05 12.62
CA ALA A 273 -12.32 24.16 13.13
C ALA A 273 -11.27 24.11 11.99
N VAL A 274 -11.37 23.15 11.06
CA VAL A 274 -10.48 23.06 9.89
C VAL A 274 -10.50 24.34 9.06
N ARG A 275 -11.68 24.90 8.79
CA ARG A 275 -11.82 26.18 8.05
C ARG A 275 -11.24 27.37 8.83
N GLN A 276 -11.41 27.40 10.16
CA GLN A 276 -10.84 28.44 11.00
C GLN A 276 -9.31 28.39 10.99
N THR A 277 -8.71 27.22 11.29
CA THR A 277 -7.25 27.01 11.27
C THR A 277 -6.65 27.35 9.90
N ALA A 278 -7.28 26.94 8.80
CA ALA A 278 -6.81 27.25 7.45
C ALA A 278 -6.83 28.77 7.14
N ALA A 279 -7.82 29.51 7.65
CA ALA A 279 -7.92 30.95 7.50
C ALA A 279 -6.94 31.72 8.41
N GLU A 280 -6.75 31.28 9.66
CA GLU A 280 -5.81 31.86 10.62
C GLU A 280 -4.36 31.71 10.14
N LEU A 281 -4.00 30.53 9.63
CA LEU A 281 -2.69 30.24 9.02
C LEU A 281 -2.53 30.78 7.59
N GLN A 282 -3.59 31.38 7.01
CA GLN A 282 -3.61 31.94 5.65
C GLN A 282 -3.14 30.94 4.57
N LEU A 283 -3.56 29.69 4.69
CA LEU A 283 -3.09 28.61 3.82
C LEU A 283 -3.51 28.82 2.36
N PRO A 284 -2.62 28.57 1.37
CA PRO A 284 -2.95 28.72 -0.04
C PRO A 284 -3.98 27.65 -0.46
N ALA A 285 -4.97 28.07 -1.26
CA ALA A 285 -5.94 27.16 -1.84
C ALA A 285 -5.26 26.12 -2.74
N PHE A 286 -5.53 24.84 -2.51
CA PHE A 286 -4.88 23.73 -3.21
C PHE A 286 -5.89 22.88 -4.00
N ARG A 287 -5.57 22.61 -5.27
CA ARG A 287 -6.33 21.67 -6.10
C ARG A 287 -5.73 20.28 -5.92
N VAL A 288 -6.49 19.38 -5.29
CA VAL A 288 -6.07 17.99 -5.06
C VAL A 288 -5.76 17.32 -6.42
N PRO A 289 -4.54 16.82 -6.66
CA PRO A 289 -4.21 16.15 -7.91
C PRO A 289 -4.95 14.81 -8.03
N VAL A 290 -5.28 14.42 -9.25
CA VAL A 290 -5.79 13.08 -9.55
C VAL A 290 -4.61 12.10 -9.52
N PRO A 291 -4.74 10.88 -8.97
CA PRO A 291 -3.74 9.83 -9.13
C PRO A 291 -3.56 9.45 -10.61
N ALA A 292 -2.32 9.14 -11.00
CA ALA A 292 -1.94 8.75 -12.35
C ALA A 292 -1.98 7.23 -12.60
N ASP A 293 -1.99 6.42 -11.54
CA ASP A 293 -1.94 4.95 -11.60
C ASP A 293 -3.12 4.34 -10.80
N SER A 294 -4.36 4.70 -11.17
CA SER A 294 -5.56 4.27 -10.45
C SER A 294 -6.25 3.05 -11.07
N ALA A 295 -6.79 2.20 -10.21
CA ALA A 295 -7.51 0.98 -10.63
C ALA A 295 -8.76 1.29 -11.48
N VAL A 296 -9.36 2.48 -11.33
CA VAL A 296 -10.46 2.93 -12.18
C VAL A 296 -9.96 3.23 -13.60
N GLN A 297 -8.85 3.96 -13.75
CA GLN A 297 -8.29 4.28 -15.07
C GLN A 297 -7.84 3.01 -15.81
N HIS A 298 -7.24 2.03 -15.13
CA HIS A 298 -6.93 0.71 -15.70
C HIS A 298 -8.18 -0.08 -16.13
N ALA A 299 -9.22 -0.10 -15.28
CA ALA A 299 -10.48 -0.75 -15.60
C ALA A 299 -11.15 -0.14 -16.85
N LEU A 300 -11.16 1.20 -16.93
CA LEU A 300 -11.72 1.94 -18.07
C LEU A 300 -10.90 1.77 -19.36
N ALA A 301 -9.55 1.80 -19.27
CA ALA A 301 -8.67 1.59 -20.40
C ALA A 301 -8.80 0.19 -21.04
N GLY A 302 -9.20 -0.82 -20.25
CA GLY A 302 -9.52 -2.16 -20.75
C GLY A 302 -10.97 -2.36 -21.21
N SER A 303 -11.90 -1.44 -20.92
CA SER A 303 -13.34 -1.65 -21.16
C SER A 303 -13.85 -1.00 -22.46
N SER A 304 -13.97 -1.80 -23.51
CA SER A 304 -14.53 -1.39 -24.80
C SER A 304 -16.07 -1.23 -24.79
N PHE A 305 -16.58 -0.26 -24.03
CA PHE A 305 -17.95 0.27 -24.23
C PHE A 305 -18.03 1.33 -25.34
N THR A 306 -16.87 1.77 -25.86
CA THR A 306 -16.67 2.88 -26.79
C THR A 306 -17.32 2.73 -28.17
N ASP A 307 -17.82 1.54 -28.52
CA ASP A 307 -18.57 1.25 -29.76
C ASP A 307 -19.96 1.94 -29.81
N ARG A 308 -20.37 2.67 -28.76
CA ARG A 308 -21.68 3.34 -28.64
C ARG A 308 -21.70 4.85 -28.89
N LEU A 309 -20.61 5.47 -29.32
CA LEU A 309 -20.62 6.89 -29.74
C LEU A 309 -20.97 7.11 -31.22
N ALA A 310 -21.42 6.07 -31.93
CA ALA A 310 -22.19 6.20 -33.16
C ALA A 310 -23.67 6.49 -32.84
N TRP A 311 -23.98 7.75 -32.53
CA TRP A 311 -25.38 8.20 -32.48
C TRP A 311 -25.96 8.16 -33.90
N ASP A 312 -26.90 7.24 -34.14
CA ASP A 312 -27.47 7.01 -35.48
C ASP A 312 -28.53 8.08 -35.80
N ASP A 313 -28.11 9.19 -36.42
CA ASP A 313 -28.97 10.34 -36.77
C ASP A 313 -30.21 9.94 -37.59
N GLU A 314 -30.17 8.85 -38.36
CA GLU A 314 -31.35 8.35 -39.09
C GLU A 314 -32.46 7.87 -38.14
N ALA A 315 -32.12 7.34 -36.96
CA ALA A 315 -33.09 6.82 -35.99
C ALA A 315 -33.92 7.94 -35.30
N MET A 316 -33.38 9.16 -35.23
CA MET A 316 -34.07 10.34 -34.69
C MET A 316 -34.75 11.21 -35.77
N SER A 317 -34.69 10.79 -37.04
CA SER A 317 -35.43 11.42 -38.13
C SER A 317 -36.94 11.32 -37.88
N THR A 318 -37.56 12.47 -37.59
CA THR A 318 -38.95 12.53 -37.11
C THR A 318 -39.91 11.86 -38.08
N ARG A 319 -40.51 10.75 -37.65
CA ARG A 319 -41.60 10.09 -38.35
C ARG A 319 -42.85 10.98 -38.28
N ALA A 320 -42.96 11.93 -39.22
CA ALA A 320 -44.04 12.90 -39.28
C ALA A 320 -45.39 12.20 -39.40
N VAL A 321 -46.13 12.14 -38.29
CA VAL A 321 -47.49 11.60 -38.25
C VAL A 321 -48.42 12.59 -38.94
N THR A 322 -48.73 12.33 -40.21
CA THR A 322 -49.75 13.05 -40.95
C THR A 322 -51.13 12.73 -40.36
N LEU A 323 -51.64 13.61 -39.51
CA LEU A 323 -53.02 13.55 -39.02
C LEU A 323 -53.98 13.95 -40.15
N ASP A 324 -54.89 13.05 -40.52
CA ASP A 324 -55.91 13.24 -41.54
C ASP A 324 -57.15 13.94 -40.92
N PRO A 325 -57.55 15.15 -41.36
CA PRO A 325 -58.47 16.00 -40.60
C PRO A 325 -59.95 15.79 -40.96
N ALA A 326 -60.55 14.65 -40.57
CA ALA A 326 -62.01 14.43 -40.71
C ALA A 326 -62.63 13.52 -39.63
N ALA A 327 -63.76 13.96 -39.04
CA ALA A 327 -64.58 13.31 -37.99
C ALA A 327 -63.85 13.09 -36.62
N GLY A 328 -64.47 13.24 -35.44
CA GLY A 328 -65.90 13.32 -35.06
C GLY A 328 -66.41 11.93 -34.62
N THR A 329 -66.89 11.69 -33.39
CA THR A 329 -67.52 12.58 -32.36
C THR A 329 -67.34 12.04 -30.92
N HIS A 330 -67.69 12.85 -29.89
CA HIS A 330 -68.33 12.57 -28.58
C HIS A 330 -68.45 11.10 -28.07
N GLU A 331 -68.39 10.75 -26.76
CA GLU A 331 -68.49 11.48 -25.46
C GLU A 331 -68.05 10.48 -24.34
N ASP A 332 -67.55 10.76 -23.12
CA ASP A 332 -66.83 11.88 -22.43
C ASP A 332 -66.03 11.24 -21.25
N GLY A 333 -65.67 11.96 -20.18
CA GLY A 333 -64.94 11.40 -19.02
C GLY A 333 -64.57 12.34 -17.86
N HIS A 334 -65.04 13.59 -17.83
CA HIS A 334 -65.00 14.53 -16.70
C HIS A 334 -63.70 14.77 -15.87
N THR A 335 -63.08 15.93 -16.14
CA THR A 335 -62.55 16.92 -15.14
C THR A 335 -61.25 16.60 -14.34
N ALA A 336 -60.47 17.60 -13.89
CA ALA A 336 -60.69 19.05 -13.85
C ALA A 336 -59.46 19.89 -14.27
N GLU A 337 -59.70 21.05 -14.89
CA GLU A 337 -58.70 22.11 -15.06
C GLU A 337 -58.53 22.94 -13.77
N THR A 338 -57.40 23.63 -13.63
CA THR A 338 -57.42 25.04 -13.18
C THR A 338 -56.32 25.80 -13.91
N ARG A 339 -56.61 27.04 -14.34
CA ARG A 339 -55.75 27.84 -15.25
C ARG A 339 -55.03 28.96 -14.50
N TYR A 340 -53.90 29.40 -15.04
CA TYR A 340 -53.51 30.81 -14.94
C TYR A 340 -52.96 31.31 -16.29
N SER A 341 -52.90 32.63 -16.47
CA SER A 341 -52.92 33.27 -17.80
C SER A 341 -51.64 34.03 -18.18
N ALA A 342 -51.42 34.07 -19.50
CA ALA A 342 -50.73 35.02 -20.39
C ALA A 342 -49.94 36.26 -19.86
N PRO A 343 -48.91 36.72 -20.60
CA PRO A 343 -47.95 37.76 -20.17
C PRO A 343 -48.37 39.22 -20.49
N GLY A 344 -47.61 40.18 -19.93
CA GLY A 344 -47.68 41.62 -20.25
C GLY A 344 -46.32 42.32 -20.05
N GLN A 345 -46.10 43.46 -20.71
CA GLN A 345 -44.79 44.14 -20.78
C GLN A 345 -44.66 45.38 -19.87
N ALA A 346 -43.41 45.64 -19.45
CA ALA A 346 -42.73 46.93 -19.25
C ALA A 346 -43.40 48.11 -18.51
N HIS A 347 -42.63 48.71 -17.58
CA HIS A 347 -42.40 50.15 -17.52
C HIS A 347 -41.06 50.47 -16.84
N GLU A 348 -40.46 51.62 -17.16
CA GLU A 348 -39.15 52.09 -16.67
C GLU A 348 -39.25 52.86 -15.34
N THR A 349 -38.12 53.01 -14.62
CA THR A 349 -37.48 54.33 -14.32
C THR A 349 -36.19 54.17 -13.49
N SER A 350 -35.15 54.96 -13.85
CA SER A 350 -34.05 55.53 -13.03
C SER A 350 -33.22 54.61 -12.10
N GLU A 351 -31.91 54.43 -12.35
CA GLU A 351 -30.75 55.29 -11.93
C GLU A 351 -30.36 55.11 -10.45
N THR A 352 -29.08 55.08 -10.02
CA THR A 352 -27.73 55.15 -10.63
C THR A 352 -26.81 54.15 -9.85
N ALA A 353 -25.55 53.83 -10.18
CA ALA A 353 -24.56 54.36 -11.14
C ALA A 353 -23.83 53.15 -11.81
N LEU A 354 -22.61 53.16 -12.36
CA LEU A 354 -21.53 54.17 -12.56
C LEU A 354 -20.74 53.77 -13.85
N VAL A 355 -19.86 54.63 -14.38
CA VAL A 355 -19.03 54.33 -15.57
C VAL A 355 -17.59 54.86 -15.40
N ASP A 356 -16.64 54.01 -15.86
CA ASP A 356 -15.26 54.20 -16.38
C ASP A 356 -14.72 55.65 -16.59
N PRO A 357 -13.39 55.88 -16.41
CA PRO A 357 -12.56 56.06 -17.63
C PRO A 357 -11.06 55.66 -17.56
N TYR A 358 -10.62 54.90 -18.58
CA TYR A 358 -9.34 55.00 -19.34
C TYR A 358 -7.95 54.81 -18.67
N GLY A 359 -7.00 54.25 -19.46
CA GLY A 359 -5.59 54.09 -19.08
C GLY A 359 -4.67 53.54 -20.18
N ASP A 360 -4.66 54.18 -21.36
CA ASP A 360 -3.88 53.74 -22.54
C ASP A 360 -2.39 54.16 -22.45
N TYR A 361 -1.45 53.27 -22.83
CA TYR A 361 -0.05 53.64 -23.13
C TYR A 361 0.70 52.58 -23.96
N SER A 362 1.03 52.96 -25.19
CA SER A 362 2.14 52.43 -26.00
C SER A 362 2.83 53.64 -26.66
N PRO A 363 4.16 53.69 -26.81
CA PRO A 363 4.70 53.48 -28.16
C PRO A 363 6.14 52.94 -28.25
N ALA A 364 6.53 52.62 -29.50
CA ALA A 364 7.79 52.98 -30.18
C ALA A 364 8.55 51.79 -30.84
N GLU A 365 9.20 52.11 -31.96
CA GLU A 365 9.79 51.18 -32.92
C GLU A 365 11.33 51.37 -33.03
N ALA A 366 11.95 50.55 -33.90
CA ALA A 366 13.20 50.79 -34.64
C ALA A 366 14.58 50.36 -34.06
N ASP A 367 15.01 49.18 -34.56
CA ASP A 367 16.24 48.99 -35.34
C ASP A 367 17.58 48.56 -34.66
N GLN A 368 18.37 47.77 -35.43
CA GLN A 368 19.80 47.38 -35.32
C GLN A 368 20.25 46.40 -34.20
N GLY A 369 20.83 45.25 -34.61
CA GLY A 369 21.67 44.39 -33.74
C GLY A 369 21.70 42.89 -34.10
N TYR A 370 22.74 42.41 -34.81
CA TYR A 370 22.85 41.04 -35.34
C TYR A 370 23.50 40.00 -34.39
N ASN A 371 23.10 38.72 -34.56
CA ASN A 371 23.79 37.47 -34.13
C ASN A 371 23.78 37.15 -32.60
N GLN A 372 23.86 35.89 -32.11
CA GLN A 372 24.27 34.62 -32.74
C GLN A 372 23.70 33.37 -31.97
N TRP A 373 23.64 32.18 -32.60
CA TRP A 373 23.29 30.83 -32.07
C TRP A 373 21.84 30.62 -31.56
N ALA A 374 21.18 29.46 -31.66
CA ALA A 374 21.21 28.35 -32.64
C ALA A 374 19.95 27.47 -32.46
N GLN A 375 19.21 27.15 -33.54
CA GLN A 375 18.15 26.12 -33.58
C GLN A 375 18.16 25.41 -34.98
N PRO A 376 17.25 24.48 -35.34
CA PRO A 376 17.61 23.08 -35.53
C PRO A 376 17.75 22.67 -37.01
N ALA A 377 18.32 21.49 -37.25
CA ALA A 377 18.49 20.95 -38.59
C ALA A 377 17.18 20.44 -39.21
N GLN A 378 16.96 20.79 -40.48
CA GLN A 378 16.04 20.10 -41.40
C GLN A 378 16.84 19.56 -42.61
N PRO A 379 16.27 18.67 -43.44
CA PRO A 379 17.07 17.71 -44.22
C PRO A 379 17.86 18.32 -45.38
N GLN A 380 19.03 17.74 -45.67
CA GLN A 380 19.87 18.12 -46.81
C GLN A 380 19.60 17.24 -48.04
N GLU A 381 19.06 17.86 -49.08
CA GLU A 381 19.34 17.47 -50.48
C GLU A 381 20.39 18.43 -51.05
N TYR A 382 21.29 17.91 -51.89
CA TYR A 382 22.25 18.71 -52.65
C TYR A 382 22.43 18.17 -54.08
N GLY A 383 22.06 19.00 -55.06
CA GLY A 383 22.56 18.94 -56.44
C GLY A 383 23.44 20.16 -56.75
N ALA A 384 23.94 20.40 -57.97
CA ALA A 384 24.08 19.54 -59.15
C ALA A 384 24.94 20.27 -60.23
N ALA A 385 25.60 19.52 -61.13
CA ALA A 385 26.22 19.99 -62.40
C ALA A 385 27.42 20.98 -62.21
N PRO A 386 28.23 21.37 -63.25
CA PRO A 386 28.13 21.23 -64.72
C PRO A 386 29.10 20.15 -65.32
N GLY A 387 29.18 19.89 -66.63
CA GLY A 387 28.35 20.31 -67.77
C GLY A 387 29.09 20.24 -69.14
N TYR A 388 28.40 19.73 -70.17
CA TYR A 388 28.61 19.90 -71.64
C TYR A 388 30.01 19.66 -72.28
N ALA A 389 30.16 18.55 -73.01
CA ALA A 389 30.99 18.45 -74.23
C ALA A 389 30.58 17.24 -75.11
N GLU A 390 30.76 17.36 -76.44
CA GLU A 390 30.20 16.48 -77.49
C GLU A 390 31.05 15.22 -77.85
N PRO A 391 30.51 14.26 -78.66
CA PRO A 391 31.09 12.93 -78.87
C PRO A 391 32.01 12.81 -80.10
N GLN A 392 32.75 11.68 -80.17
CA GLN A 392 33.35 11.00 -81.36
C GLN A 392 34.08 9.73 -80.85
N HIS A 393 34.39 8.65 -81.61
CA HIS A 393 34.42 8.41 -83.07
C HIS A 393 33.88 6.99 -83.42
N TYR A 394 33.03 6.92 -84.45
CA TYR A 394 32.87 5.78 -85.38
C TYR A 394 34.11 5.73 -86.32
N PRO A 395 34.46 4.64 -87.08
CA PRO A 395 33.56 3.94 -88.04
C PRO A 395 33.89 2.42 -88.24
N ALA A 396 33.38 1.63 -89.21
CA ALA A 396 32.47 1.86 -90.34
C ALA A 396 31.64 0.58 -90.68
N ALA A 397 30.51 0.75 -91.38
CA ALA A 397 29.92 -0.25 -92.30
C ALA A 397 30.17 0.23 -93.77
N PRO A 398 29.94 -0.53 -94.87
CA PRO A 398 28.85 -1.47 -95.19
C PRO A 398 29.42 -2.88 -95.55
N ALA A 399 28.84 -3.82 -96.34
CA ALA A 399 27.69 -3.86 -97.26
C ALA A 399 27.16 -5.32 -97.43
N GLY A 400 26.00 -5.59 -98.02
CA GLY A 400 24.98 -4.66 -98.54
C GLY A 400 23.68 -5.30 -99.06
N TYR A 401 22.76 -4.40 -99.40
CA TYR A 401 21.36 -4.47 -99.86
C TYR A 401 20.94 -5.51 -100.94
N PRO A 402 19.60 -5.76 -101.16
CA PRO A 402 19.06 -6.83 -102.01
C PRO A 402 18.71 -6.40 -103.48
N PRO A 403 17.47 -6.12 -103.99
CA PRO A 403 16.11 -6.00 -103.41
C PRO A 403 14.98 -6.83 -104.11
N GLN A 404 13.73 -6.67 -103.64
CA GLN A 404 12.43 -6.77 -104.35
C GLN A 404 11.81 -8.13 -104.78
N GLN A 405 10.48 -8.07 -105.04
CA GLN A 405 9.53 -9.18 -105.25
C GLN A 405 9.01 -9.23 -106.70
N SER A 406 8.67 -10.42 -107.23
CA SER A 406 7.42 -10.70 -108.01
C SER A 406 7.37 -12.12 -108.63
N SER A 407 6.16 -12.61 -108.94
CA SER A 407 5.76 -13.66 -109.94
C SER A 407 6.68 -14.88 -110.18
N GLY A 408 6.31 -16.16 -110.02
CA GLY A 408 5.01 -16.83 -110.12
C GLY A 408 5.02 -17.96 -111.19
N TYR A 409 4.98 -19.24 -110.76
CA TYR A 409 4.65 -20.47 -111.54
C TYR A 409 5.60 -20.91 -112.69
N PRO A 410 5.56 -22.17 -113.21
CA PRO A 410 4.62 -23.28 -112.98
C PRO A 410 5.25 -24.67 -112.61
N ALA A 411 4.44 -25.74 -112.65
CA ALA A 411 4.82 -27.18 -112.63
C ALA A 411 4.75 -27.77 -114.08
N PRO A 412 5.01 -29.08 -114.42
CA PRO A 412 4.77 -30.34 -113.67
C PRO A 412 6.08 -31.20 -113.50
N GLU A 413 6.30 -32.53 -113.65
CA GLU A 413 5.69 -33.67 -114.42
C GLU A 413 5.61 -35.05 -113.68
N HIS A 414 6.52 -36.02 -113.89
CA HIS A 414 6.23 -37.47 -113.77
C HIS A 414 7.36 -38.36 -113.16
N ARG A 415 6.95 -39.24 -112.22
CA ARG A 415 7.09 -40.74 -112.16
C ARG A 415 8.35 -41.45 -112.74
N PRO A 416 8.86 -42.53 -112.09
CA PRO A 416 8.09 -43.79 -111.92
C PRO A 416 8.28 -44.59 -110.60
N THR A 417 7.55 -45.71 -110.47
CA THR A 417 7.45 -46.58 -109.28
C THR A 417 7.95 -48.02 -109.50
N PRO A 418 8.71 -48.63 -108.56
CA PRO A 418 8.97 -50.08 -108.54
C PRO A 418 7.81 -50.92 -107.93
N PRO A 419 7.73 -52.25 -108.19
CA PRO A 419 6.61 -53.11 -107.81
C PRO A 419 6.74 -53.82 -106.43
N PRO A 420 5.63 -54.34 -105.85
CA PRO A 420 5.62 -55.06 -104.56
C PRO A 420 5.98 -56.56 -104.66
N ALA A 421 6.43 -57.12 -103.54
CA ALA A 421 6.85 -58.54 -103.37
C ALA A 421 6.26 -59.12 -102.05
N PRO A 422 6.20 -60.46 -101.84
CA PRO A 422 4.95 -61.06 -101.35
C PRO A 422 4.75 -61.17 -99.82
N THR A 423 3.48 -61.15 -99.40
CA THR A 423 3.08 -61.37 -98.00
C THR A 423 3.21 -62.83 -97.56
N LYS A 424 4.07 -63.12 -96.56
CA LYS A 424 3.97 -64.35 -95.76
C LYS A 424 3.05 -64.13 -94.56
N LYS A 425 1.89 -64.79 -94.53
CA LYS A 425 1.03 -64.84 -93.33
C LYS A 425 1.47 -65.96 -92.39
N LEU A 426 2.04 -65.58 -91.24
CA LEU A 426 2.15 -66.40 -90.03
C LEU A 426 1.64 -65.51 -88.89
N SER A 427 0.35 -65.56 -88.53
CA SER A 427 -0.32 -66.64 -87.79
C SER A 427 0.14 -66.75 -86.34
N ASN A 428 -0.83 -66.67 -85.42
CA ASN A 428 -0.74 -66.97 -84.00
C ASN A 428 0.22 -66.12 -83.12
N ARG A 429 -0.15 -64.86 -82.87
CA ARG A 429 0.08 -64.27 -81.53
C ARG A 429 -1.13 -64.65 -80.67
N SER A 430 -0.92 -65.48 -79.64
CA SER A 430 -2.03 -66.02 -78.86
C SER A 430 -2.78 -64.93 -78.09
N THR A 431 -4.09 -65.08 -77.95
CA THR A 431 -4.96 -64.20 -77.15
C THR A 431 -4.47 -64.09 -75.71
N VAL A 432 -3.92 -65.17 -75.14
CA VAL A 432 -3.29 -65.18 -73.81
C VAL A 432 -2.09 -64.23 -73.73
N LYS A 433 -1.22 -64.18 -74.75
CA LYS A 433 -0.09 -63.23 -74.78
C LYS A 433 -0.55 -61.79 -75.04
N GLY A 434 -1.63 -61.60 -75.80
CA GLY A 434 -2.29 -60.30 -75.93
C GLY A 434 -2.83 -59.81 -74.58
N LEU A 435 -3.61 -60.65 -73.90
CA LEU A 435 -4.18 -60.36 -72.58
C LEU A 435 -3.09 -60.07 -71.54
N LEU A 436 -2.03 -60.90 -71.50
CA LEU A 436 -0.88 -60.70 -70.61
C LEU A 436 -0.19 -59.36 -70.87
N TRP A 437 0.04 -58.98 -72.13
CA TRP A 437 0.63 -57.68 -72.46
C TRP A 437 -0.32 -56.51 -72.13
N THR A 438 -1.64 -56.65 -72.31
CA THR A 438 -2.58 -55.62 -71.84
C THR A 438 -2.63 -55.54 -70.32
N VAL A 439 -2.54 -56.65 -69.58
CA VAL A 439 -2.47 -56.64 -68.11
C VAL A 439 -1.16 -56.02 -67.64
N ILE A 440 -0.02 -56.34 -68.27
CA ILE A 440 1.29 -55.73 -67.95
C ILE A 440 1.29 -54.24 -68.29
N ILE A 441 0.77 -53.82 -69.45
CA ILE A 441 0.69 -52.40 -69.82
C ILE A 441 -0.28 -51.65 -68.91
N THR A 442 -1.45 -52.21 -68.58
CA THR A 442 -2.39 -51.60 -67.63
C THR A 442 -1.79 -51.53 -66.22
N ALA A 443 -1.08 -52.57 -65.76
CA ALA A 443 -0.36 -52.54 -64.48
C ALA A 443 0.79 -51.53 -64.49
N LEU A 444 1.50 -51.37 -65.60
CA LEU A 444 2.55 -50.37 -65.77
C LEU A 444 1.97 -48.94 -65.83
N VAL A 445 0.86 -48.74 -66.53
CA VAL A 445 0.14 -47.45 -66.56
C VAL A 445 -0.46 -47.14 -65.19
N ILE A 446 -0.97 -48.13 -64.46
CA ILE A 446 -1.40 -47.96 -63.05
C ILE A 446 -0.19 -47.66 -62.16
N ALA A 447 0.96 -48.32 -62.34
CA ALA A 447 2.18 -48.04 -61.56
C ALA A 447 2.78 -46.66 -61.88
N ILE A 448 2.69 -46.18 -63.13
CA ILE A 448 3.11 -44.84 -63.55
C ILE A 448 2.08 -43.79 -63.10
N ALA A 449 0.79 -44.11 -63.08
CA ALA A 449 -0.25 -43.22 -62.56
C ALA A 449 -0.17 -43.10 -61.03
N LEU A 450 -0.03 -44.22 -60.30
CA LEU A 450 0.16 -44.25 -58.84
C LEU A 450 1.52 -43.66 -58.44
N GLY A 451 2.60 -44.00 -59.14
CA GLY A 451 3.93 -43.44 -58.89
C GLY A 451 4.00 -41.94 -59.22
N GLY A 452 3.39 -41.53 -60.33
CA GLY A 452 3.22 -40.12 -60.70
C GLY A 452 2.40 -39.36 -59.66
N TRP A 453 1.23 -39.88 -59.28
CA TRP A 453 0.37 -39.34 -58.21
C TRP A 453 1.12 -39.23 -56.87
N TRP A 454 1.87 -40.27 -56.48
CA TRP A 454 2.67 -40.24 -55.26
C TRP A 454 3.78 -39.19 -55.31
N LEU A 455 4.45 -39.02 -56.46
CA LEU A 455 5.51 -38.04 -56.69
C LEU A 455 5.01 -36.60 -56.84
N THR A 456 3.80 -36.35 -57.37
CA THR A 456 3.29 -35.00 -57.67
C THR A 456 2.24 -34.47 -56.69
N SER A 457 1.44 -35.34 -56.05
CA SER A 457 0.36 -34.93 -55.14
C SER A 457 0.36 -35.65 -53.79
N GLY A 458 0.89 -36.87 -53.69
CA GLY A 458 0.87 -37.65 -52.44
C GLY A 458 1.88 -37.23 -51.37
N ARG A 459 2.99 -36.58 -51.75
CA ARG A 459 4.13 -36.31 -50.84
C ARG A 459 3.97 -35.09 -49.93
N TYR A 460 3.12 -34.12 -50.28
CA TYR A 460 3.04 -32.82 -49.59
C TYR A 460 1.70 -32.67 -48.88
N GLY A 461 1.74 -32.25 -47.62
CA GLY A 461 0.56 -31.80 -46.89
C GLY A 461 0.29 -30.31 -47.13
N GLN A 462 -0.68 -29.79 -46.40
CA GLN A 462 -0.83 -28.36 -46.14
C GLN A 462 -0.99 -28.21 -44.63
N ILE A 463 -0.23 -27.31 -44.00
CA ILE A 463 -0.25 -27.14 -42.54
C ILE A 463 -1.64 -26.60 -42.14
N PRO A 464 -2.38 -27.29 -41.25
CA PRO A 464 -3.73 -26.88 -40.89
C PRO A 464 -3.70 -25.68 -39.96
N SER A 465 -4.69 -24.78 -40.05
CA SER A 465 -4.87 -23.75 -39.02
C SER A 465 -5.33 -24.39 -37.70
N VAL A 466 -4.60 -24.10 -36.63
CA VAL A 466 -4.84 -24.57 -35.25
C VAL A 466 -5.13 -23.42 -34.28
N VAL A 467 -5.19 -22.18 -34.78
CA VAL A 467 -5.41 -20.97 -33.96
C VAL A 467 -6.74 -21.08 -33.20
N GLY A 468 -6.71 -20.80 -31.89
CA GLY A 468 -7.90 -20.88 -31.03
C GLY A 468 -8.41 -22.31 -30.75
N LEU A 469 -7.63 -23.35 -31.05
CA LEU A 469 -7.86 -24.70 -30.53
C LEU A 469 -7.16 -24.89 -29.17
N ASP A 470 -7.65 -25.86 -28.41
CA ASP A 470 -6.87 -26.43 -27.30
C ASP A 470 -5.58 -27.11 -27.82
N ARG A 471 -4.52 -27.10 -27.00
CA ARG A 471 -3.22 -27.76 -27.25
C ARG A 471 -3.37 -29.18 -27.76
N GLU A 472 -4.19 -30.00 -27.12
CA GLU A 472 -4.35 -31.42 -27.45
C GLU A 472 -5.05 -31.60 -28.80
N ALA A 473 -6.08 -30.78 -29.07
CA ALA A 473 -6.79 -30.75 -30.34
C ALA A 473 -5.92 -30.21 -31.50
N ALA A 474 -5.05 -29.23 -31.22
CA ALA A 474 -4.09 -28.70 -32.19
C ALA A 474 -3.04 -29.75 -32.59
N VAL A 475 -2.45 -30.45 -31.62
CA VAL A 475 -1.49 -31.56 -31.85
C VAL A 475 -2.12 -32.64 -32.73
N VAL A 476 -3.29 -33.16 -32.36
CA VAL A 476 -3.99 -34.20 -33.15
C VAL A 476 -4.27 -33.72 -34.58
N LYS A 477 -4.69 -32.46 -34.76
CA LYS A 477 -4.99 -31.90 -36.08
C LYS A 477 -3.76 -31.77 -36.99
N VAL A 478 -2.58 -31.48 -36.41
CA VAL A 478 -1.29 -31.46 -37.14
C VAL A 478 -0.84 -32.87 -37.52
N GLU A 479 -1.04 -33.84 -36.64
CA GLU A 479 -0.68 -35.25 -36.88
C GLU A 479 -1.61 -35.92 -37.92
N ASP A 480 -2.92 -35.66 -37.86
CA ASP A 480 -3.91 -36.08 -38.87
C ASP A 480 -3.60 -35.51 -40.27
N ALA A 481 -3.04 -34.30 -40.34
CA ALA A 481 -2.56 -33.72 -41.60
C ALA A 481 -1.31 -34.46 -42.15
N GLY A 482 -0.67 -35.31 -41.34
CA GLY A 482 0.49 -36.13 -41.70
C GLY A 482 1.83 -35.45 -41.42
N PHE A 483 1.92 -34.64 -40.37
CA PHE A 483 3.15 -34.01 -39.88
C PHE A 483 3.55 -34.60 -38.52
N VAL A 484 4.78 -34.34 -38.08
CA VAL A 484 5.24 -34.67 -36.72
C VAL A 484 5.05 -33.42 -35.86
N SER A 485 4.22 -33.51 -34.82
CA SER A 485 4.03 -32.38 -33.90
C SER A 485 5.25 -32.18 -33.00
N GLN A 486 5.52 -30.94 -32.65
CA GLN A 486 6.18 -30.54 -31.41
C GLN A 486 5.32 -29.45 -30.77
N VAL A 487 5.36 -29.29 -29.44
CA VAL A 487 4.81 -28.10 -28.79
C VAL A 487 5.97 -27.17 -28.45
N ASP A 488 5.81 -25.89 -28.74
CA ASP A 488 6.73 -24.82 -28.35
C ASP A 488 5.94 -23.74 -27.60
N GLU A 489 6.48 -23.28 -26.47
CA GLU A 489 5.76 -22.47 -25.49
C GLU A 489 6.45 -21.10 -25.37
N GLN A 490 5.75 -20.03 -25.78
CA GLN A 490 6.32 -18.68 -25.92
C GLN A 490 5.41 -17.63 -25.26
N PHE A 491 5.98 -16.56 -24.71
CA PHE A 491 5.22 -15.43 -24.18
C PHE A 491 4.62 -14.57 -25.30
N SER A 492 3.42 -14.00 -25.07
CA SER A 492 2.68 -13.25 -26.08
C SER A 492 1.72 -12.25 -25.44
N ASP A 493 1.79 -10.99 -25.89
CA ASP A 493 0.99 -9.89 -25.36
C ASP A 493 -0.48 -9.92 -25.83
N ASN A 494 -0.78 -10.66 -26.90
CA ASN A 494 -2.08 -10.63 -27.58
C ASN A 494 -2.89 -11.94 -27.44
N HIS A 495 -2.32 -12.99 -26.84
CA HIS A 495 -2.96 -14.31 -26.71
C HIS A 495 -2.95 -14.77 -25.25
N PRO A 496 -4.11 -15.07 -24.63
CA PRO A 496 -4.20 -15.65 -23.29
C PRO A 496 -3.34 -16.90 -23.09
N ALA A 497 -2.86 -17.10 -21.86
CA ALA A 497 -2.06 -18.28 -21.52
C ALA A 497 -2.80 -19.59 -21.82
N LYS A 498 -2.06 -20.55 -22.42
CA LYS A 498 -2.50 -21.85 -22.96
C LYS A 498 -3.25 -21.80 -24.29
N GLU A 499 -3.51 -20.63 -24.87
CA GLU A 499 -4.08 -20.55 -26.22
C GLU A 499 -3.05 -20.96 -27.29
N VAL A 500 -3.50 -21.71 -28.31
CA VAL A 500 -2.68 -22.02 -29.48
C VAL A 500 -2.67 -20.82 -30.42
N MET A 501 -1.51 -20.16 -30.54
CA MET A 501 -1.29 -18.98 -31.38
C MET A 501 -1.15 -19.33 -32.85
N GLY A 502 -0.66 -20.54 -33.17
CA GLY A 502 -0.44 -20.96 -34.54
C GLY A 502 0.55 -22.13 -34.67
N THR A 503 1.30 -22.13 -35.76
CA THR A 503 2.32 -23.14 -36.09
C THR A 503 3.56 -22.50 -36.69
N ASP A 504 4.71 -23.14 -36.50
CA ASP A 504 5.93 -22.91 -37.27
C ASP A 504 6.37 -24.23 -37.95
N PRO A 505 6.43 -24.31 -39.30
CA PRO A 505 6.08 -23.27 -40.27
C PRO A 505 4.59 -22.88 -40.25
N PRO A 506 4.22 -21.68 -40.75
CA PRO A 506 2.87 -21.15 -40.63
C PRO A 506 1.80 -21.94 -41.37
N PHE A 507 0.56 -21.87 -40.86
CA PHE A 507 -0.58 -22.56 -41.45
C PHE A 507 -0.83 -22.12 -42.91
N GLY A 508 -1.29 -23.05 -43.72
CA GLY A 508 -1.47 -22.86 -45.16
C GLY A 508 -0.22 -23.14 -46.00
N GLU A 509 0.99 -23.21 -45.42
CA GLU A 509 2.19 -23.63 -46.14
C GLU A 509 2.17 -25.13 -46.51
N ARG A 510 2.91 -25.52 -47.56
CA ARG A 510 2.90 -26.87 -48.15
C ARG A 510 4.19 -27.65 -47.85
N ALA A 511 4.33 -28.10 -46.61
CA ALA A 511 5.47 -28.92 -46.20
C ALA A 511 5.35 -30.41 -46.65
N PRO A 512 6.47 -31.15 -46.79
CA PRO A 512 6.45 -32.59 -47.02
C PRO A 512 5.81 -33.35 -45.84
N LYS A 513 4.98 -34.36 -46.10
CA LYS A 513 4.44 -35.20 -45.02
C LYS A 513 5.57 -35.89 -44.26
N GLY A 514 5.47 -35.92 -42.94
CA GLY A 514 6.53 -36.34 -42.02
C GLY A 514 7.56 -35.25 -41.69
N SER A 515 7.40 -34.00 -42.15
CA SER A 515 8.16 -32.88 -41.57
C SER A 515 7.69 -32.57 -40.15
N GLN A 516 8.58 -31.99 -39.36
CA GLN A 516 8.24 -31.43 -38.05
C GLN A 516 7.47 -30.12 -38.22
N VAL A 517 6.49 -29.88 -37.35
CA VAL A 517 5.74 -28.62 -37.23
C VAL A 517 5.54 -28.33 -35.74
N SER A 518 6.04 -27.19 -35.28
CA SER A 518 5.85 -26.72 -33.90
C SER A 518 4.48 -26.08 -33.77
N VAL A 519 3.66 -26.53 -32.82
CA VAL A 519 2.43 -25.88 -32.37
C VAL A 519 2.83 -24.82 -31.35
N LEU A 520 2.58 -23.55 -31.67
CA LEU A 520 2.96 -22.41 -30.84
C LEU A 520 1.87 -22.15 -29.79
N VAL A 521 2.20 -22.30 -28.51
CA VAL A 521 1.27 -22.11 -27.38
C VAL A 521 1.69 -20.88 -26.58
N SER A 522 0.75 -19.99 -26.29
CA SER A 522 0.99 -18.79 -25.49
C SER A 522 1.20 -19.15 -24.01
N LEU A 523 2.20 -18.54 -23.39
CA LEU A 523 2.37 -18.49 -21.94
C LEU A 523 1.66 -17.29 -21.29
N GLY A 524 1.00 -16.44 -22.09
CA GLY A 524 0.47 -15.13 -21.71
C GLY A 524 1.52 -14.03 -21.80
N ALA A 525 1.19 -12.83 -21.30
CA ALA A 525 2.13 -11.73 -21.20
C ALA A 525 3.31 -12.09 -20.26
N PRO A 526 4.54 -11.67 -20.56
CA PRO A 526 5.67 -11.94 -19.69
C PRO A 526 5.58 -11.14 -18.38
N THR A 527 5.86 -11.80 -17.25
CA THR A 527 5.97 -11.13 -15.94
C THR A 527 7.43 -10.87 -15.57
N VAL A 528 7.71 -9.78 -14.86
CA VAL A 528 9.01 -9.57 -14.22
C VAL A 528 9.21 -10.67 -13.16
N PRO A 529 10.32 -11.44 -13.17
CA PRO A 529 10.57 -12.47 -12.16
C PRO A 529 10.90 -11.87 -10.78
N ILE A 530 10.85 -12.67 -9.72
CA ILE A 530 11.31 -12.25 -8.39
C ILE A 530 12.83 -12.51 -8.29
N PRO A 531 13.65 -11.51 -7.91
CA PRO A 531 15.07 -11.72 -7.61
C PRO A 531 15.25 -12.74 -6.47
N GLY A 532 16.18 -13.68 -6.65
CA GLY A 532 16.66 -14.53 -5.57
C GLY A 532 17.75 -13.84 -4.75
N GLU A 533 17.88 -14.20 -3.48
CA GLU A 533 18.85 -13.63 -2.52
C GLU A 533 20.30 -13.56 -3.07
N THR A 534 20.67 -14.54 -3.92
CA THR A 534 22.00 -14.70 -4.52
C THR A 534 22.08 -14.34 -6.01
N ASP A 535 21.03 -13.75 -6.60
CA ASP A 535 21.07 -13.33 -8.01
C ASP A 535 21.98 -12.13 -8.22
N THR A 536 22.93 -12.24 -9.14
CA THR A 536 23.69 -11.09 -9.65
C THR A 536 22.94 -10.46 -10.84
N ALA A 537 23.36 -9.27 -11.26
CA ALA A 537 22.83 -8.67 -12.49
C ALA A 537 22.96 -9.59 -13.71
N GLU A 538 24.02 -10.41 -13.78
CA GLU A 538 24.23 -11.38 -14.85
C GLU A 538 23.23 -12.55 -14.80
N THR A 539 23.05 -13.18 -13.63
CA THR A 539 22.11 -14.31 -13.50
C THR A 539 20.66 -13.87 -13.66
N TYR A 540 20.33 -12.66 -13.20
CA TYR A 540 19.00 -12.09 -13.34
C TYR A 540 18.71 -11.64 -14.79
N SER A 541 19.69 -11.06 -15.50
CA SER A 541 19.57 -10.74 -16.94
C SER A 541 19.22 -11.98 -17.78
N ALA A 542 19.75 -13.16 -17.42
CA ALA A 542 19.40 -14.43 -18.06
C ALA A 542 17.94 -14.86 -17.78
N LYS A 543 17.40 -14.56 -16.59
CA LYS A 543 15.98 -14.79 -16.22
C LYS A 543 15.00 -13.83 -16.89
N LEU A 544 15.46 -12.61 -17.23
CA LEU A 544 14.71 -11.66 -18.04
C LEU A 544 14.69 -12.08 -19.52
N THR A 545 15.86 -12.43 -20.06
CA THR A 545 16.00 -12.88 -21.46
C THR A 545 15.13 -14.11 -21.75
N SER A 546 15.05 -15.07 -20.82
CA SER A 546 14.21 -16.27 -20.99
C SER A 546 12.69 -16.01 -20.88
N ARG A 547 12.29 -14.79 -20.51
CA ARG A 547 10.91 -14.29 -20.56
C ARG A 547 10.69 -13.26 -21.67
N THR A 548 11.59 -13.23 -22.66
CA THR A 548 11.55 -12.28 -23.78
C THR A 548 11.67 -10.81 -23.35
N LEU A 549 12.26 -10.54 -22.18
CA LEU A 549 12.48 -9.19 -21.64
C LEU A 549 13.93 -8.72 -21.86
N VAL A 550 14.11 -7.42 -22.01
CA VAL A 550 15.44 -6.79 -22.16
C VAL A 550 15.94 -6.38 -20.78
N ALA A 551 17.18 -6.72 -20.45
CA ALA A 551 17.83 -6.30 -19.20
C ALA A 551 18.65 -5.03 -19.42
N GLU A 552 18.46 -4.03 -18.57
CA GLU A 552 19.31 -2.84 -18.45
C GLU A 552 19.93 -2.80 -17.04
N ILE A 553 21.18 -2.32 -16.90
CA ILE A 553 21.85 -2.22 -15.60
C ILE A 553 21.84 -0.75 -15.18
N GLY A 554 21.09 -0.44 -14.13
CA GLY A 554 20.98 0.90 -13.55
C GLY A 554 22.10 1.23 -12.56
N GLU A 555 21.95 2.35 -11.85
CA GLU A 555 22.89 2.74 -10.80
C GLU A 555 22.84 1.77 -9.60
N GLU A 556 23.98 1.60 -8.90
CA GLU A 556 24.05 0.81 -7.68
C GLU A 556 23.29 1.49 -6.53
N VAL A 557 22.44 0.76 -5.80
CA VAL A 557 21.64 1.28 -4.67
C VAL A 557 22.04 0.64 -3.34
N TYR A 558 21.89 1.37 -2.23
CA TYR A 558 22.06 0.78 -0.90
C TYR A 558 20.82 -0.04 -0.54
N SER A 559 21.00 -1.29 -0.13
CA SER A 559 19.93 -2.17 0.34
C SER A 559 20.37 -2.89 1.59
N ASP A 560 19.49 -2.95 2.59
CA ASP A 560 19.72 -3.69 3.82
C ASP A 560 19.42 -5.19 3.66
N ASP A 561 18.65 -5.56 2.63
CA ASP A 561 18.04 -6.88 2.49
C ASP A 561 18.66 -7.72 1.35
N ALA A 562 19.46 -7.08 0.48
CA ALA A 562 20.23 -7.74 -0.58
C ALA A 562 21.75 -7.64 -0.33
N GLU A 563 22.47 -8.77 -0.41
CA GLU A 563 23.93 -8.81 -0.24
C GLU A 563 24.66 -7.95 -1.29
N LYS A 564 25.81 -7.38 -0.93
CA LYS A 564 26.58 -6.52 -1.84
C LYS A 564 26.98 -7.28 -3.12
N GLY A 565 26.51 -6.79 -4.26
CA GLY A 565 26.72 -7.39 -5.58
C GLY A 565 25.55 -8.24 -6.10
N THR A 566 24.51 -8.49 -5.29
CA THR A 566 23.26 -9.10 -5.76
C THR A 566 22.23 -8.03 -6.15
N VAL A 567 21.14 -8.44 -6.80
CA VAL A 567 20.06 -7.53 -7.22
C VAL A 567 19.31 -7.00 -6.00
N ALA A 568 19.31 -5.68 -5.82
CA ALA A 568 18.59 -4.99 -4.74
C ALA A 568 17.16 -4.64 -5.13
N GLU A 569 16.98 -4.11 -6.35
CA GLU A 569 15.73 -3.56 -6.84
C GLU A 569 15.66 -3.76 -8.37
N VAL A 570 14.44 -3.89 -8.89
CA VAL A 570 14.18 -3.99 -10.33
C VAL A 570 12.97 -3.13 -10.70
N SER A 571 13.02 -2.49 -11.86
CA SER A 571 11.96 -1.62 -12.38
C SER A 571 11.64 -1.94 -13.84
N PRO A 572 10.39 -2.30 -14.21
CA PRO A 572 9.21 -2.47 -13.36
C PRO A 572 9.39 -3.54 -12.26
N SER A 573 8.53 -3.49 -11.24
CA SER A 573 8.68 -4.27 -10.01
C SER A 573 8.40 -5.77 -10.19
N PRO A 574 8.92 -6.63 -9.28
CA PRO A 574 8.71 -8.07 -9.35
C PRO A 574 7.24 -8.47 -9.41
N GLY A 575 6.89 -9.33 -10.36
CA GLY A 575 5.53 -9.82 -10.58
C GLY A 575 4.66 -8.97 -11.50
N SER A 576 5.07 -7.75 -11.88
CA SER A 576 4.36 -6.96 -12.89
C SER A 576 4.29 -7.67 -14.24
N GLU A 577 3.10 -7.71 -14.85
CA GLU A 577 2.94 -8.04 -16.27
C GLU A 577 3.48 -6.87 -17.10
N VAL A 578 4.32 -7.19 -18.09
CA VAL A 578 4.99 -6.26 -19.00
C VAL A 578 4.86 -6.78 -20.43
N ARG A 579 5.22 -5.98 -21.44
CA ARG A 579 5.13 -6.43 -22.84
C ARG A 579 6.36 -7.25 -23.25
N THR A 580 6.21 -8.11 -24.26
CA THR A 580 7.36 -8.73 -24.92
C THR A 580 8.34 -7.66 -25.43
N GLY A 581 9.63 -7.85 -25.15
CA GLY A 581 10.66 -6.86 -25.46
C GLY A 581 10.73 -5.63 -24.53
N SER A 582 9.89 -5.55 -23.47
CA SER A 582 10.02 -4.48 -22.47
C SER A 582 11.38 -4.53 -21.74
N THR A 583 11.95 -3.36 -21.48
CA THR A 583 13.15 -3.20 -20.67
C THR A 583 12.82 -3.29 -19.18
N VAL A 584 13.65 -4.03 -18.44
CA VAL A 584 13.66 -4.07 -16.98
C VAL A 584 15.04 -3.61 -16.50
N THR A 585 15.07 -2.51 -15.75
CA THR A 585 16.28 -1.97 -15.13
C THR A 585 16.59 -2.75 -13.86
N ILE A 586 17.84 -3.18 -13.72
CA ILE A 586 18.37 -3.91 -12.58
C ILE A 586 19.26 -2.97 -11.76
N HIS A 587 18.94 -2.78 -10.49
CA HIS A 587 19.77 -2.04 -9.54
C HIS A 587 20.52 -3.01 -8.62
N VAL A 588 21.85 -2.88 -8.56
CA VAL A 588 22.73 -3.78 -7.80
C VAL A 588 22.97 -3.24 -6.39
N SER A 589 22.92 -4.12 -5.39
CA SER A 589 23.15 -3.76 -3.99
C SER A 589 24.60 -3.34 -3.74
N ARG A 590 24.77 -2.20 -3.09
CA ARG A 590 26.02 -1.74 -2.48
C ARG A 590 26.28 -2.36 -1.11
N GLY A 591 25.34 -3.16 -0.61
CA GLY A 591 25.19 -3.55 0.78
C GLY A 591 24.43 -2.49 1.61
N PRO A 592 24.27 -2.73 2.92
CA PRO A 592 23.50 -1.87 3.81
C PRO A 592 24.12 -0.47 3.91
N LYS A 593 23.28 0.56 4.08
CA LYS A 593 23.71 1.96 4.12
C LYS A 593 24.62 2.21 5.33
N PRO A 594 25.83 2.78 5.17
CA PRO A 594 26.69 3.10 6.31
C PRO A 594 26.08 4.23 7.15
N VAL A 595 26.04 4.04 8.47
CA VAL A 595 25.57 5.00 9.46
C VAL A 595 26.66 5.24 10.50
N ARG A 596 26.70 6.45 11.09
CA ARG A 596 27.67 6.83 12.12
C ARG A 596 27.11 6.57 13.50
N VAL A 597 27.90 5.92 14.37
CA VAL A 597 27.52 5.69 15.77
C VAL A 597 27.36 7.05 16.49
N PRO A 598 26.17 7.39 17.00
CA PRO A 598 25.93 8.66 17.69
C PRO A 598 26.65 8.73 19.04
N GLY A 599 26.89 9.96 19.51
CA GLY A 599 27.50 10.20 20.82
C GLY A 599 26.50 10.03 21.96
N VAL A 600 26.58 8.89 22.65
CA VAL A 600 25.69 8.56 23.77
C VAL A 600 26.38 8.52 25.13
N GLU A 601 27.65 8.92 25.22
CA GLU A 601 28.37 8.99 26.49
C GLU A 601 27.72 9.99 27.46
N GLY A 602 27.68 9.67 28.75
CA GLY A 602 27.03 10.46 29.80
C GLY A 602 25.49 10.43 29.77
N GLN A 603 24.86 9.83 28.76
CA GLN A 603 23.40 9.65 28.75
C GLN A 603 22.98 8.48 29.65
N LYS A 604 21.80 8.56 30.29
CA LYS A 604 21.18 7.39 30.95
C LYS A 604 20.88 6.30 29.91
N LEU A 605 21.01 5.03 30.32
CA LEU A 605 20.91 3.86 29.46
C LEU A 605 19.72 3.90 28.48
N ASP A 606 18.49 4.19 28.94
CA ASP A 606 17.32 4.13 28.05
C ASP A 606 17.25 5.28 27.03
N ARG A 607 17.88 6.43 27.33
CA ARG A 607 18.05 7.51 26.34
C ARG A 607 19.12 7.15 25.32
N ALA A 608 20.20 6.50 25.75
CA ALA A 608 21.24 6.00 24.88
C ALA A 608 20.72 4.93 23.91
N LYS A 609 19.90 3.97 24.40
CA LYS A 609 19.22 2.96 23.56
C LYS A 609 18.39 3.62 22.46
N LYS A 610 17.44 4.49 22.83
CA LYS A 610 16.60 5.22 21.88
C LYS A 610 17.40 6.01 20.86
N THR A 611 18.51 6.64 21.26
CA THR A 611 19.40 7.40 20.37
C THR A 611 20.15 6.52 19.36
N LEU A 612 20.51 5.28 19.75
CA LEU A 612 21.11 4.29 18.85
C LEU A 612 20.08 3.69 17.89
N GLU A 613 18.89 3.38 18.41
CA GLU A 613 17.76 2.82 17.65
C GLU A 613 17.24 3.83 16.61
N SER A 614 17.10 5.11 16.97
CA SER A 614 16.75 6.19 16.01
C SER A 614 17.85 6.46 14.98
N ALA A 615 19.10 6.06 15.26
CA ALA A 615 20.19 6.06 14.28
C ALA A 615 20.22 4.78 13.42
N GLY A 616 19.20 3.93 13.47
CA GLY A 616 19.12 2.70 12.67
C GLY A 616 20.11 1.61 13.11
N LEU A 617 20.61 1.68 14.34
CA LEU A 617 21.55 0.72 14.93
C LEU A 617 20.82 -0.15 15.96
N LYS A 618 21.24 -1.41 16.11
CA LYS A 618 20.69 -2.32 17.12
C LYS A 618 21.48 -2.19 18.41
N VAL A 619 20.79 -2.15 19.55
CA VAL A 619 21.45 -2.29 20.85
C VAL A 619 21.81 -3.76 21.05
N GLY A 620 23.11 -4.04 21.14
CA GLY A 620 23.66 -5.36 21.42
C GLY A 620 23.76 -5.61 22.93
N LYS A 621 24.90 -6.14 23.37
CA LYS A 621 25.15 -6.42 24.79
C LYS A 621 25.25 -5.12 25.60
N THR A 622 24.66 -5.14 26.80
CA THR A 622 24.94 -4.14 27.83
C THR A 622 25.96 -4.73 28.81
N ILE A 623 27.09 -4.06 29.00
CA ILE A 623 28.16 -4.42 29.93
C ILE A 623 28.13 -3.43 31.09
N LYS A 624 28.33 -3.92 32.31
CA LYS A 624 28.51 -3.11 33.52
C LYS A 624 30.00 -3.00 33.85
N GLU A 625 30.50 -1.78 33.97
CA GLU A 625 31.85 -1.46 34.43
C GLU A 625 31.75 -0.31 35.45
N PHE A 626 32.61 -0.29 36.46
CA PHE A 626 32.62 0.74 37.49
C PHE A 626 33.56 1.90 37.12
N ASP A 627 33.04 3.12 37.20
CA ASP A 627 33.79 4.37 37.12
C ASP A 627 33.33 5.30 38.26
N ALA A 628 34.27 5.84 39.04
CA ALA A 628 33.99 6.69 40.19
C ALA A 628 33.79 8.17 39.82
N ASP A 629 34.27 8.61 38.65
CA ASP A 629 34.14 9.99 38.18
C ASP A 629 32.86 10.21 37.33
N ALA A 630 32.11 9.13 37.05
CA ALA A 630 30.88 9.14 36.25
C ALA A 630 29.62 8.90 37.11
N ALA A 631 28.47 9.42 36.67
CA ALA A 631 27.20 9.25 37.39
C ALA A 631 26.62 7.82 37.24
N PRO A 632 25.89 7.30 38.26
CA PRO A 632 25.18 6.02 38.20
C PRO A 632 24.26 5.87 36.97
N ASP A 633 24.16 4.64 36.44
CA ASP A 633 23.36 4.24 35.27
C ASP A 633 23.56 5.08 33.97
N THR A 634 24.68 5.80 33.87
CA THR A 634 25.08 6.50 32.64
C THR A 634 26.00 5.66 31.76
N VAL A 635 25.95 5.88 30.44
CA VAL A 635 26.81 5.20 29.47
C VAL A 635 28.22 5.79 29.51
N LEU A 636 29.21 4.95 29.81
CA LEU A 636 30.63 5.30 29.79
C LEU A 636 31.16 5.35 28.35
N ARG A 637 30.82 4.34 27.54
CA ARG A 637 31.31 4.19 26.15
C ARG A 637 30.47 3.19 25.35
N THR A 638 30.57 3.25 24.03
CA THR A 638 30.05 2.24 23.10
C THR A 638 31.17 1.46 22.40
N THR A 639 30.84 0.27 21.92
CA THR A 639 31.67 -0.50 20.98
C THR A 639 30.77 -1.02 19.84
N PRO A 640 30.94 -0.57 18.59
CA PRO A 640 31.91 0.42 18.12
C PRO A 640 31.75 1.82 18.74
N ALA A 641 32.84 2.59 18.76
CA ALA A 641 32.89 3.90 19.39
C ALA A 641 32.16 4.97 18.55
N LYS A 642 31.74 6.05 19.22
CA LYS A 642 31.18 7.28 18.63
C LYS A 642 31.93 7.73 17.38
N GLY A 643 31.18 8.06 16.34
CA GLY A 643 31.70 8.55 15.06
C GLY A 643 32.28 7.47 14.14
N ALA A 644 32.39 6.20 14.59
CA ALA A 644 32.68 5.10 13.69
C ALA A 644 31.53 4.91 12.68
N GLU A 645 31.88 4.58 11.44
CA GLU A 645 30.92 4.18 10.42
C GLU A 645 30.74 2.66 10.45
N VAL A 646 29.47 2.23 10.52
CA VAL A 646 29.04 0.84 10.55
C VAL A 646 27.87 0.64 9.58
N PRO A 647 27.62 -0.57 9.05
CA PRO A 647 26.38 -0.84 8.32
C PRO A 647 25.14 -0.53 9.16
N SER A 648 24.05 -0.08 8.53
CA SER A 648 22.70 -0.08 9.11
C SER A 648 22.37 -1.42 9.78
N LYS A 649 21.53 -1.40 10.81
CA LYS A 649 21.11 -2.56 11.62
C LYS A 649 22.26 -3.28 12.37
N SER A 650 23.50 -2.77 12.37
CA SER A 650 24.63 -3.31 13.16
C SER A 650 24.40 -3.25 14.68
N GLU A 651 24.94 -4.22 15.42
CA GLU A 651 24.92 -4.22 16.88
C GLU A 651 25.96 -3.26 17.49
N VAL A 652 25.52 -2.41 18.42
CA VAL A 652 26.37 -1.58 19.27
C VAL A 652 26.29 -2.10 20.71
N THR A 653 27.43 -2.52 21.25
CA THR A 653 27.57 -2.86 22.67
C THR A 653 27.67 -1.57 23.49
N ILE A 654 26.88 -1.47 24.57
CA ILE A 654 26.85 -0.32 25.48
C ILE A 654 27.59 -0.72 26.77
N VAL A 655 28.47 0.15 27.28
CA VAL A 655 29.08 0.02 28.60
C VAL A 655 28.48 1.07 29.54
N VAL A 656 27.91 0.64 30.66
CA VAL A 656 27.15 1.45 31.61
C VAL A 656 27.85 1.45 32.96
N ASN A 657 27.88 2.60 33.63
CA ASN A 657 28.43 2.71 34.97
C ASN A 657 27.55 1.93 35.97
N ASN A 658 28.15 1.01 36.73
CA ASN A 658 27.47 0.26 37.78
C ASN A 658 27.70 0.81 39.20
N ALA A 659 28.25 2.02 39.34
CA ALA A 659 28.36 2.73 40.59
C ALA A 659 27.04 2.81 41.36
N THR A 660 27.07 2.46 42.65
CA THR A 660 25.97 2.65 43.61
C THR A 660 26.37 3.73 44.61
N GLU A 661 25.44 4.62 44.97
CA GLU A 661 25.60 5.62 46.02
C GLU A 661 25.10 5.04 47.36
N VAL A 662 25.90 5.16 48.42
CA VAL A 662 25.53 4.67 49.77
C VAL A 662 24.47 5.61 50.36
N PRO A 663 23.25 5.12 50.70
CA PRO A 663 22.20 5.95 51.26
C PRO A 663 22.55 6.42 52.69
N ASP A 664 21.89 7.50 53.13
CA ASP A 664 21.88 7.89 54.53
C ASP A 664 20.88 7.03 55.30
N ILE A 665 21.38 6.26 56.27
CA ILE A 665 20.58 5.43 57.17
C ILE A 665 20.64 5.93 58.61
N THR A 666 21.25 7.08 58.87
CA THR A 666 21.36 7.64 60.23
C THR A 666 19.97 8.04 60.77
N GLY A 667 19.73 7.76 62.05
CA GLY A 667 18.43 7.97 62.69
C GLY A 667 17.30 7.01 62.27
N LEU A 668 17.51 6.09 61.32
CA LEU A 668 16.56 5.01 61.02
C LEU A 668 16.64 3.90 62.09
N SER A 669 15.54 3.17 62.32
CA SER A 669 15.62 1.96 63.14
C SER A 669 16.51 0.91 62.45
N LYS A 670 17.12 0.03 63.25
CA LYS A 670 17.94 -1.10 62.75
C LYS A 670 17.23 -1.93 61.66
N SER A 671 15.91 -2.08 61.75
CA SER A 671 15.09 -2.79 60.75
C SER A 671 14.96 -2.04 59.42
N GLU A 672 14.80 -0.72 59.47
CA GLU A 672 14.62 0.13 58.29
C GLU A 672 15.96 0.34 57.57
N ALA A 673 17.04 0.58 58.32
CA ALA A 673 18.40 0.67 57.78
C ALA A 673 18.84 -0.60 57.03
N ILE A 674 18.46 -1.79 57.55
CA ILE A 674 18.72 -3.08 56.89
C ILE A 674 17.88 -3.25 55.60
N ALA A 675 16.69 -2.65 55.53
CA ALA A 675 15.86 -2.68 54.34
C ALA A 675 16.41 -1.72 53.27
N GLU A 676 16.64 -0.45 53.62
CA GLU A 676 17.14 0.60 52.72
C GLU A 676 18.45 0.19 52.04
N LEU A 677 19.41 -0.34 52.81
CA LEU A 677 20.67 -0.84 52.24
C LEU A 677 20.47 -2.01 51.28
N ARG A 678 19.53 -2.93 51.55
CA ARG A 678 19.27 -4.08 50.68
C ARG A 678 18.53 -3.70 49.40
N ASP A 679 17.62 -2.73 49.47
CA ASP A 679 16.92 -2.20 48.30
C ASP A 679 17.88 -1.37 47.42
N ALA A 680 18.91 -0.74 48.01
CA ALA A 680 20.06 -0.17 47.30
C ALA A 680 21.06 -1.21 46.75
N GLY A 681 20.88 -2.50 47.05
CA GLY A 681 21.76 -3.59 46.60
C GLY A 681 23.06 -3.77 47.41
N LEU A 682 23.12 -3.20 48.61
CA LEU A 682 24.26 -3.23 49.54
C LEU A 682 24.06 -4.30 50.64
N ASP A 683 25.15 -4.70 51.28
CA ASP A 683 25.20 -5.73 52.33
C ASP A 683 25.30 -5.06 53.72
N PRO A 684 24.21 -5.00 54.51
CA PRO A 684 24.20 -4.32 55.80
C PRO A 684 24.92 -5.12 56.89
N VAL A 685 26.02 -4.57 57.41
CA VAL A 685 26.85 -5.19 58.45
C VAL A 685 26.65 -4.47 59.79
N ASP A 686 26.10 -5.19 60.76
CA ASP A 686 25.96 -4.75 62.16
C ASP A 686 27.35 -4.76 62.85
N ASP A 687 27.93 -3.58 63.07
CA ASP A 687 29.24 -3.38 63.71
C ASP A 687 29.09 -3.04 65.22
N GLY A 688 27.89 -3.24 65.78
CA GLY A 688 27.59 -3.17 67.21
C GLY A 688 26.92 -1.89 67.69
N GLU A 689 27.08 -1.59 68.98
CA GLU A 689 26.51 -0.43 69.65
C GLU A 689 27.55 0.69 69.85
N VAL A 690 27.08 1.94 69.87
CA VAL A 690 27.85 3.13 70.26
C VAL A 690 26.97 4.02 71.15
N TYR A 691 27.56 4.81 72.05
CA TYR A 691 26.79 5.81 72.80
C TYR A 691 26.71 7.12 72.01
N ASP A 692 25.48 7.57 71.74
CA ASP A 692 25.18 8.83 71.07
C ASP A 692 23.98 9.51 71.77
N GLU A 693 24.14 10.72 72.33
CA GLU A 693 23.07 11.39 73.08
C GLU A 693 22.02 12.09 72.21
N ASP A 694 22.24 12.23 70.90
CA ASP A 694 21.26 12.85 69.98
C ASP A 694 20.35 11.78 69.35
N VAL A 695 20.89 10.61 68.99
CA VAL A 695 20.14 9.45 68.41
C VAL A 695 19.47 8.59 69.50
N SER A 696 18.33 7.96 69.20
CA SER A 696 17.58 7.11 70.16
C SER A 696 18.14 5.69 70.25
N GLY A 697 18.01 5.06 71.43
CA GLY A 697 18.42 3.66 71.64
C GLY A 697 17.77 2.68 70.65
N GLY A 698 18.59 2.01 69.84
CA GLY A 698 18.17 1.07 68.79
C GLY A 698 18.14 1.64 67.36
N ASP A 699 18.23 2.96 67.20
CA ASP A 699 18.34 3.64 65.91
C ASP A 699 19.83 3.77 65.49
N VAL A 700 20.11 3.89 64.20
CA VAL A 700 21.48 3.97 63.67
C VAL A 700 22.14 5.31 64.02
N ALA A 701 23.24 5.26 64.74
CA ALA A 701 24.04 6.44 65.14
C ALA A 701 25.22 6.73 64.20
N SER A 702 25.74 5.72 63.49
CA SER A 702 26.81 5.93 62.52
C SER A 702 26.84 4.84 61.45
N GLN A 703 27.35 5.19 60.26
CA GLN A 703 27.57 4.28 59.14
C GLN A 703 28.99 4.44 58.56
N SER A 704 29.46 3.40 57.87
CA SER A 704 30.73 3.40 57.13
C SER A 704 30.62 2.44 55.94
N PRO A 705 30.76 2.90 54.68
CA PRO A 705 31.09 4.27 54.26
C PRO A 705 30.05 5.35 54.64
N GLU A 706 30.47 6.61 54.57
CA GLU A 706 29.61 7.77 54.80
C GLU A 706 28.52 7.87 53.71
N ALA A 707 27.37 8.48 54.04
CA ALA A 707 26.30 8.70 53.07
C ALA A 707 26.78 9.54 51.87
N GLY A 708 26.32 9.19 50.67
CA GLY A 708 26.80 9.78 49.41
C GLY A 708 28.14 9.21 48.92
N THR A 709 28.76 8.25 49.62
CA THR A 709 29.94 7.55 49.08
C THR A 709 29.54 6.70 47.88
N VAL A 710 30.28 6.83 46.77
CA VAL A 710 30.09 6.01 45.57
C VAL A 710 30.93 4.74 45.67
N VAL A 711 30.31 3.56 45.55
CA VAL A 711 30.93 2.24 45.68
C VAL A 711 30.74 1.36 44.43
N ASP A 712 31.61 0.36 44.26
CA ASP A 712 31.50 -0.67 43.22
C ASP A 712 30.76 -1.89 43.78
N PRO A 713 29.44 -2.06 43.56
CA PRO A 713 28.67 -3.20 44.08
C PRO A 713 29.10 -4.56 43.49
N SER A 714 30.06 -4.61 42.55
CA SER A 714 30.69 -5.85 42.11
C SER A 714 31.86 -6.30 42.99
N ARG A 715 32.32 -5.45 43.94
CA ARG A 715 33.50 -5.68 44.78
C ARG A 715 33.33 -5.30 46.25
N ASP A 716 32.65 -4.20 46.53
CA ASP A 716 32.51 -3.65 47.88
C ASP A 716 31.07 -3.20 48.13
N THR A 717 30.29 -4.11 48.72
CA THR A 717 28.88 -3.89 49.07
C THR A 717 28.69 -3.62 50.57
N GLN A 718 29.71 -3.77 51.40
CA GLN A 718 29.53 -3.82 52.86
C GLN A 718 29.41 -2.44 53.47
N VAL A 719 28.18 -2.05 53.83
CA VAL A 719 27.93 -0.87 54.65
C VAL A 719 27.80 -1.30 56.10
N LYS A 720 28.80 -0.93 56.90
CA LYS A 720 28.79 -1.11 58.34
C LYS A 720 27.94 -0.05 58.99
N PHE A 721 27.15 -0.42 59.98
CA PHE A 721 26.40 0.53 60.80
C PHE A 721 26.50 0.17 62.29
N ARG A 722 26.31 1.18 63.14
CA ARG A 722 26.21 1.01 64.59
C ARG A 722 24.97 1.71 65.13
N VAL A 723 24.29 1.08 66.07
CA VAL A 723 23.09 1.65 66.71
C VAL A 723 23.45 2.40 68.00
N SER A 724 22.67 3.42 68.35
CA SER A 724 22.80 4.06 69.66
C SER A 724 22.35 3.10 70.77
N ASN A 725 23.05 3.12 71.91
CA ASN A 725 22.60 2.51 73.16
C ASN A 725 22.30 3.54 74.27
N ALA A 726 22.02 4.78 73.86
CA ALA A 726 21.56 5.84 74.73
C ALA A 726 20.07 5.68 75.08
N GLU A 727 19.80 5.37 76.35
CA GLU A 727 18.45 5.16 76.89
C GLU A 727 18.03 6.34 77.78
N SER A 728 16.74 6.64 77.83
CA SER A 728 16.20 7.81 78.55
C SER A 728 15.97 7.53 80.03
N VAL A 729 16.81 8.09 80.91
CA VAL A 729 16.78 7.80 82.37
C VAL A 729 15.38 8.06 82.97
N PRO A 730 14.68 7.01 83.43
CA PRO A 730 13.31 7.13 83.93
C PRO A 730 13.14 8.10 85.11
N PHE A 731 11.98 8.75 85.14
CA PHE A 731 11.53 9.51 86.32
C PHE A 731 11.13 8.55 87.45
N VAL A 732 11.82 8.63 88.60
CA VAL A 732 11.53 7.82 89.80
C VAL A 732 11.42 8.60 91.11
N LEU A 733 11.56 9.92 91.08
CA LEU A 733 11.34 10.77 92.26
C LEU A 733 9.93 10.56 92.84
N GLY A 734 9.84 10.40 94.16
CA GLY A 734 8.59 10.11 94.87
C GLY A 734 8.11 8.64 94.82
N MET A 735 8.80 7.76 94.10
CA MET A 735 8.54 6.31 94.16
C MET A 735 9.23 5.68 95.38
N ARG A 736 8.80 4.47 95.79
CA ARG A 736 9.53 3.64 96.77
C ARG A 736 10.80 3.09 96.14
N ALA A 737 11.88 2.92 96.91
CA ALA A 737 13.18 2.47 96.40
C ALA A 737 13.09 1.16 95.59
N GLU A 738 12.39 0.14 96.12
CA GLU A 738 12.12 -1.14 95.42
C GLU A 738 11.53 -0.93 94.00
N LYS A 739 10.49 -0.10 93.87
CA LYS A 739 9.82 0.17 92.57
C LYS A 739 10.56 1.17 91.69
N ALA A 740 11.34 2.05 92.30
CA ALA A 740 12.26 2.93 91.57
C ALA A 740 13.37 2.10 90.93
N ARG A 741 13.91 1.14 91.68
CA ARG A 741 14.90 0.16 91.22
C ARG A 741 14.33 -0.70 90.09
N GLU A 742 13.20 -1.38 90.30
CA GLU A 742 12.49 -2.18 89.29
C GLU A 742 12.39 -1.43 87.96
N LYS A 743 11.86 -0.19 87.99
CA LYS A 743 11.68 0.67 86.81
C LYS A 743 12.98 1.16 86.14
N LEU A 744 14.09 1.21 86.86
CA LEU A 744 15.41 1.59 86.32
C LEU A 744 16.16 0.37 85.75
N GLU A 745 16.07 -0.78 86.41
CA GLU A 745 16.63 -2.06 85.96
C GLU A 745 15.89 -2.59 84.72
N ASP A 746 14.56 -2.40 84.65
CA ASP A 746 13.74 -2.65 83.43
C ASP A 746 14.18 -1.77 82.24
N ALA A 747 14.62 -0.53 82.52
CA ALA A 747 15.20 0.38 81.53
C ALA A 747 16.70 0.09 81.27
N GLY A 748 17.26 -0.97 81.86
CA GLY A 748 18.63 -1.41 81.61
C GLY A 748 19.73 -0.56 82.29
N PHE A 749 19.41 0.15 83.37
CA PHE A 749 20.39 0.85 84.20
C PHE A 749 20.77 0.05 85.44
N GLU A 750 22.01 0.17 85.91
CA GLU A 750 22.38 -0.30 87.25
C GLU A 750 21.87 0.69 88.30
N VAL A 751 21.49 0.21 89.50
CA VAL A 751 20.86 1.06 90.52
C VAL A 751 21.64 1.04 91.84
N GLU A 752 22.20 2.18 92.22
CA GLU A 752 22.83 2.37 93.53
C GLU A 752 21.89 3.11 94.48
N ILE A 753 21.45 2.44 95.55
CA ILE A 753 20.53 3.01 96.55
C ILE A 753 21.33 3.55 97.74
N SER A 754 21.09 4.81 98.11
CA SER A 754 21.68 5.45 99.29
C SER A 754 20.59 5.94 100.24
N GLY A 755 20.32 5.15 101.29
CA GLY A 755 19.27 5.41 102.29
C GLY A 755 18.57 4.13 102.72
N SER A 756 17.27 4.22 103.06
CA SER A 756 16.41 3.07 103.33
C SER A 756 15.90 2.41 102.04
N GLU A 757 15.90 1.07 101.98
CA GLU A 757 15.33 0.29 100.88
C GLU A 757 13.79 0.38 100.81
N ASP A 758 13.14 0.62 101.95
CA ASP A 758 11.70 0.91 102.04
C ASP A 758 11.35 2.38 101.72
N GLY A 759 12.35 3.26 101.69
CA GLY A 759 12.18 4.71 101.65
C GLY A 759 11.60 5.25 100.34
N LEU A 760 11.11 6.50 100.39
CA LEU A 760 10.71 7.23 99.18
C LEU A 760 11.93 7.95 98.59
N VAL A 761 12.10 7.88 97.27
CA VAL A 761 13.21 8.51 96.54
C VAL A 761 13.00 10.02 96.49
N TRP A 762 13.98 10.79 96.99
CA TRP A 762 13.97 12.27 96.95
C TRP A 762 15.03 12.86 96.02
N SER A 763 16.00 12.06 95.58
CA SER A 763 17.02 12.45 94.59
C SER A 763 17.34 11.29 93.65
N GLN A 764 17.64 11.60 92.39
CA GLN A 764 18.20 10.67 91.40
C GLN A 764 19.32 11.37 90.61
N SER A 765 20.35 10.62 90.22
CA SER A 765 21.43 11.07 89.36
C SER A 765 21.85 9.92 88.42
N PRO A 766 21.83 10.08 87.08
CA PRO A 766 21.51 11.30 86.33
C PRO A 766 20.08 11.85 86.51
N ASN A 767 19.92 13.12 86.11
CA ASN A 767 18.64 13.81 86.16
C ASN A 767 17.60 13.18 85.21
N THR A 768 16.35 13.24 85.62
CA THR A 768 15.18 12.72 84.91
C THR A 768 15.15 13.14 83.43
N GLY A 769 15.06 12.18 82.51
CA GLY A 769 14.94 12.47 81.08
C GLY A 769 16.22 13.00 80.39
N ARG A 770 17.38 12.95 81.05
CA ARG A 770 18.65 12.88 80.29
C ARG A 770 18.79 11.47 79.72
N LYS A 771 19.38 11.34 78.54
CA LYS A 771 19.90 10.05 78.08
C LYS A 771 21.17 9.69 78.86
N ALA A 772 21.41 8.39 79.00
CA ALA A 772 22.62 7.80 79.56
C ALA A 772 22.87 6.45 78.87
N GLN A 773 24.07 5.87 79.00
CA GLN A 773 24.39 4.61 78.34
C GLN A 773 23.67 3.47 79.06
N LYS A 774 23.14 2.50 78.31
CA LYS A 774 22.60 1.26 78.89
C LYS A 774 23.69 0.53 79.69
N GLY A 775 23.43 0.27 80.97
CA GLY A 775 24.41 -0.20 81.95
C GLY A 775 25.03 0.89 82.84
N ASP A 776 24.78 2.18 82.60
CA ASP A 776 25.20 3.24 83.53
C ASP A 776 24.52 3.10 84.89
N THR A 777 25.25 3.47 85.96
CA THR A 777 24.72 3.44 87.33
C THR A 777 23.89 4.70 87.63
N VAL A 778 22.56 4.54 87.74
CA VAL A 778 21.66 5.56 88.27
C VAL A 778 21.64 5.47 89.79
N ARG A 779 22.21 6.48 90.46
CA ARG A 779 22.19 6.60 91.92
C ARG A 779 20.90 7.25 92.38
N ILE A 780 20.17 6.59 93.29
CA ILE A 780 18.98 7.13 93.95
C ILE A 780 19.19 7.32 95.45
N SER A 781 18.62 8.37 96.03
CA SER A 781 18.68 8.65 97.47
C SER A 781 17.28 8.67 98.08
N THR A 782 17.13 8.01 99.22
CA THR A 782 15.84 7.82 99.90
C THR A 782 15.81 8.49 101.28
N PHE A 783 14.59 8.66 101.82
CA PHE A 783 14.32 9.09 103.19
C PHE A 783 14.48 7.93 104.20
#